data_AF-A0A8S3B252-F1
#
_entry.id   AF-A0A8S3B252-F1
#
_cell.length_a   1.000
_cell.length_b   1.000
_cell.length_c   1.000
_cell.angle_alpha   90.00
_cell.angle_beta   90.00
_cell.angle_gamma   90.00
#
_symmetry.space_group_name_H-M   'P 1'
#
loop_
_entity.id
_entity.type
_entity.pdbx_description
1 polymer ?
#
loop_
_entity_poly.entity_id
_entity_poly.type
_entity_poly.pdbx_seq_one_letter_code
_entity_poly.pdbx_strand_id
1 'polypeptide(L)'
;AYLSKLWRDSLKASLESIDMTTMNLDVIDISLVFGLRLPCAATEYEKIRKIRKKLEDSDQPFSSDHNNNYDLSHFGQIYKSDDEDDKLLQIISNEKPWFQLYFHDQIAMHLAEFKIQLSTDFVFDLIINNPKQTIKQHKQLFLVEYVELTEILRLFEISLNLVSEETLRNIIKQQLIKIPHDTIRSSEFYTLALVNNENFYQIPPKDTAFDEQTTFECRGDPMIETSLMNVIELILSPSTIQQAMNIQQITTTYSLIAQGIRDLDSYEVNNLEKLRSFISLARCLTTLLPFNALDVLKDVCRVDFDATFDSCSSIHLFITQLQERIKREQSPVDETAIHRALVKLELDFLKDWLTDNIDSYGEILTFINDSKNDLWFYSAKIFTVIDHTIDLTATLKENHGNLPSTDEYNKLNQSLDVPQTSTIKIEQLMVNRLHKHFLMSVQEDEIDQQLIDEYEYFIENFGKIQDIDQLDGVQKISFIAWIKYYAQMYAFALHNESKEDNVLADIDEFLTADKTPFGMTIKLFIIKQMLNMCKPMPDNIHDIYEYRNIYWMKSFFQSSQDQQVAHAHQNIIIPMPLFQCREQYERIQKVLKSEDRDKQLTNIIEECNHSQKLSYAFLCWFIEYYSRFTEPHVAKDNVYWL
;
A
#
# COMPACT_ATOMS: atom_id res chain seq x y z
N ALA A 1 -54.01 29.04 -7.48
CA ALA A 1 -54.73 28.63 -8.70
C ALA A 1 -54.07 27.44 -9.41
N TYR A 2 -52.75 27.48 -9.67
CA TYR A 2 -52.02 26.40 -10.36
C TYR A 2 -51.93 25.08 -9.57
N LEU A 3 -51.60 25.13 -8.27
CA LEU A 3 -51.62 23.98 -7.35
C LEU A 3 -52.97 23.24 -7.34
N SER A 4 -54.08 23.98 -7.35
CA SER A 4 -55.44 23.39 -7.42
C SER A 4 -55.71 22.69 -8.74
N LYS A 5 -55.05 23.11 -9.82
CA LYS A 5 -55.23 22.52 -11.13
C LYS A 5 -54.39 21.25 -11.25
N LEU A 6 -53.12 21.30 -10.84
CA LEU A 6 -52.22 20.15 -10.79
C LEU A 6 -52.82 19.01 -9.94
N TRP A 7 -53.28 19.31 -8.71
CA TRP A 7 -53.92 18.32 -7.86
C TRP A 7 -55.20 17.75 -8.44
N ARG A 8 -55.99 18.54 -9.18
CA ARG A 8 -57.20 18.04 -9.86
C ARG A 8 -56.88 17.18 -11.05
N ASP A 9 -55.85 17.54 -11.81
CA ASP A 9 -55.43 16.79 -13.01
C ASP A 9 -54.81 15.45 -12.59
N SER A 10 -53.96 15.43 -11.55
CA SER A 10 -53.43 14.19 -10.95
C SER A 10 -54.51 13.34 -10.28
N LEU A 11 -55.47 13.95 -9.56
CA LEU A 11 -56.62 13.24 -8.99
C LEU A 11 -57.46 12.60 -10.08
N LYS A 12 -57.70 13.31 -11.18
CA LYS A 12 -58.53 12.81 -12.29
C LYS A 12 -57.85 11.66 -13.03
N ALA A 13 -56.56 11.78 -13.32
CA ALA A 13 -55.78 10.69 -13.93
C ALA A 13 -55.68 9.45 -13.00
N SER A 14 -55.59 9.68 -11.68
CA SER A 14 -55.63 8.59 -10.69
C SER A 14 -57.00 7.93 -10.63
N LEU A 15 -58.09 8.71 -10.64
CA LEU A 15 -59.47 8.19 -10.66
C LEU A 15 -59.82 7.43 -11.95
N GLU A 16 -59.24 7.82 -13.08
CA GLU A 16 -59.43 7.15 -14.37
C GLU A 16 -58.65 5.83 -14.48
N SER A 17 -57.61 5.63 -13.65
CA SER A 17 -56.79 4.41 -13.62
C SER A 17 -57.11 3.45 -12.46
N ILE A 18 -57.96 3.84 -11.52
CA ILE A 18 -58.41 2.98 -10.41
C ILE A 18 -59.38 1.91 -10.94
N ASP A 19 -59.02 0.64 -10.76
CA ASP A 19 -59.92 -0.49 -10.97
C ASP A 19 -61.02 -0.48 -9.88
N MET A 20 -62.25 -0.17 -10.30
CA MET A 20 -63.43 -0.09 -9.43
C MET A 20 -63.82 -1.45 -8.82
N THR A 21 -63.24 -2.57 -9.29
CA THR A 21 -63.43 -3.88 -8.64
C THR A 21 -62.74 -3.97 -7.27
N THR A 22 -61.66 -3.22 -7.05
CA THR A 22 -60.91 -3.15 -5.78
C THR A 22 -61.66 -2.38 -4.68
N MET A 23 -62.57 -1.46 -5.03
CA MET A 23 -63.38 -0.70 -4.06
C MET A 23 -64.47 -1.53 -3.37
N ASN A 24 -64.73 -2.76 -3.81
CA ASN A 24 -65.70 -3.69 -3.22
C ASN A 24 -65.08 -4.66 -2.19
N LEU A 25 -63.82 -4.46 -1.79
CA LEU A 25 -63.19 -5.24 -0.73
C LEU A 25 -63.36 -4.50 0.60
N ASP A 26 -63.99 -5.17 1.59
CA ASP A 26 -64.23 -4.64 2.95
C ASP A 26 -62.94 -4.33 3.76
N VAL A 27 -61.77 -4.63 3.20
CA VAL A 27 -60.46 -4.29 3.75
C VAL A 27 -59.59 -3.76 2.62
N ILE A 28 -59.37 -2.45 2.61
CA ILE A 28 -58.27 -1.86 1.84
C ILE A 28 -57.03 -1.99 2.72
N ASP A 29 -56.12 -2.90 2.36
CA ASP A 29 -54.76 -2.87 2.89
C ASP A 29 -54.10 -1.59 2.38
N ILE A 30 -54.21 -0.51 3.16
CA ILE A 30 -53.44 0.71 2.94
C ILE A 30 -52.01 0.34 3.33
N SER A 31 -51.22 -0.08 2.34
CA SER A 31 -49.77 -0.18 2.48
C SER A 31 -49.26 1.15 3.05
N LEU A 32 -48.55 1.11 4.18
CA LEU A 32 -47.90 2.27 4.80
C LEU A 32 -47.19 3.08 3.71
N VAL A 33 -47.80 4.21 3.34
CA VAL A 33 -47.36 5.05 2.23
C VAL A 33 -46.02 5.64 2.63
N PHE A 34 -44.98 5.36 1.86
CA PHE A 34 -43.73 6.14 1.87
C PHE A 34 -44.12 7.63 1.87
N GLY A 35 -43.57 8.44 2.78
CA GLY A 35 -43.91 9.87 2.91
C GLY A 35 -43.41 10.72 1.74
N LEU A 36 -43.74 10.34 0.51
CA LEU A 36 -43.36 11.00 -0.73
C LEU A 36 -44.12 12.31 -0.88
N ARG A 37 -43.43 13.33 -1.33
CA ARG A 37 -43.91 14.69 -1.54
C ARG A 37 -44.63 14.83 -2.88
N LEU A 38 -44.30 13.98 -3.86
CA LEU A 38 -44.89 13.95 -5.20
C LEU A 38 -45.53 12.58 -5.50
N PRO A 39 -46.75 12.56 -6.08
CA PRO A 39 -47.46 11.33 -6.38
C PRO A 39 -46.79 10.48 -7.48
N CYS A 40 -46.00 11.09 -8.36
CA CYS A 40 -45.30 10.41 -9.46
C CYS A 40 -43.91 9.88 -9.06
N ALA A 41 -43.44 10.11 -7.84
CA ALA A 41 -42.06 9.81 -7.48
C ALA A 41 -41.75 8.30 -7.51
N ALA A 42 -42.69 7.45 -7.10
CA ALA A 42 -42.52 6.00 -7.10
C ALA A 42 -42.48 5.42 -8.53
N THR A 43 -43.37 5.88 -9.41
CA THR A 43 -43.40 5.46 -10.82
C THR A 43 -42.14 5.87 -11.56
N GLU A 44 -41.62 7.07 -11.26
CA GLU A 44 -40.35 7.55 -11.83
C GLU A 44 -39.14 6.79 -11.29
N TYR A 45 -39.12 6.45 -10.00
CA TYR A 45 -38.04 5.66 -9.43
C TYR A 45 -37.96 4.25 -10.05
N GLU A 46 -39.10 3.63 -10.34
CA GLU A 46 -39.14 2.36 -11.09
C GLU A 46 -38.61 2.50 -12.53
N LYS A 47 -38.81 3.65 -13.18
CA LYS A 47 -38.17 3.93 -14.48
C LYS A 47 -36.66 4.05 -14.33
N ILE A 48 -36.17 4.79 -13.32
CA ILE A 48 -34.74 4.89 -13.00
C ILE A 48 -34.13 3.49 -12.79
N ARG A 49 -34.80 2.63 -12.02
CA ARG A 49 -34.36 1.26 -11.75
C ARG A 49 -34.26 0.41 -13.02
N LYS A 50 -35.25 0.51 -13.92
CA LYS A 50 -35.22 -0.15 -15.24
C LYS A 50 -34.08 0.37 -16.10
N ILE A 51 -33.75 1.66 -16.02
CA ILE A 51 -32.61 2.24 -16.73
C ILE A 51 -31.30 1.68 -16.19
N ARG A 52 -31.09 1.71 -14.86
CA ARG A 52 -29.89 1.13 -14.22
C ARG A 52 -29.64 -0.30 -14.65
N LYS A 53 -30.67 -1.15 -14.56
CA LYS A 53 -30.56 -2.55 -14.98
C LYS A 53 -30.15 -2.71 -16.45
N LYS A 54 -30.71 -1.89 -17.34
CA LYS A 54 -30.32 -1.91 -18.76
C LYS A 54 -28.88 -1.47 -18.99
N LEU A 55 -28.35 -0.56 -18.18
CA LEU A 55 -26.94 -0.13 -18.25
C LEU A 55 -26.00 -1.23 -17.77
N GLU A 56 -26.38 -1.93 -16.70
CA GLU A 56 -25.60 -3.08 -16.19
C GLU A 56 -25.55 -4.23 -17.20
N ASP A 57 -26.65 -4.48 -17.91
CA ASP A 57 -26.74 -5.53 -18.94
C ASP A 57 -25.97 -5.15 -20.23
N SER A 58 -25.56 -3.88 -20.40
CA SER A 58 -24.72 -3.45 -21.51
C SER A 58 -23.26 -3.40 -21.08
N ASP A 59 -22.46 -4.42 -21.44
CA ASP A 59 -21.02 -4.58 -21.15
C ASP A 59 -20.08 -3.46 -21.70
N GLN A 60 -20.55 -2.22 -21.87
CA GLN A 60 -19.69 -1.10 -22.22
C GLN A 60 -19.06 -0.52 -20.95
N PRO A 61 -17.71 -0.45 -20.84
CA PRO A 61 -17.06 0.19 -19.70
C PRO A 61 -17.39 1.70 -19.75
N PHE A 62 -18.24 2.14 -18.84
CA PHE A 62 -18.53 3.55 -18.64
C PHE A 62 -17.34 4.17 -17.89
N SER A 63 -16.49 4.92 -18.60
CA SER A 63 -15.34 5.61 -18.01
C SER A 63 -15.80 6.70 -17.05
N SER A 64 -15.38 6.62 -15.78
CA SER A 64 -15.68 7.53 -14.65
C SER A 64 -15.11 8.95 -14.77
N ASP A 65 -14.84 9.46 -15.98
CA ASP A 65 -14.41 10.83 -16.17
C ASP A 65 -15.58 11.80 -15.90
N HIS A 66 -15.64 12.36 -14.68
CA HIS A 66 -16.61 13.39 -14.30
C HIS A 66 -16.59 14.65 -15.20
N ASN A 67 -15.51 14.84 -15.97
CA ASN A 67 -15.36 15.93 -16.95
C ASN A 67 -15.86 15.58 -18.36
N ASN A 68 -16.09 14.29 -18.66
CA ASN A 68 -16.74 13.92 -19.89
C ASN A 68 -18.24 14.13 -19.72
N ASN A 69 -18.74 15.12 -20.45
CA ASN A 69 -20.16 15.42 -20.57
C ASN A 69 -20.84 14.17 -21.15
N TYR A 70 -21.29 13.24 -20.29
CA TYR A 70 -22.00 12.05 -20.72
C TYR A 70 -23.11 12.50 -21.66
N ASP A 71 -23.14 11.90 -22.85
CA ASP A 71 -24.14 12.23 -23.84
C ASP A 71 -25.47 11.62 -23.39
N LEU A 72 -26.18 12.38 -22.54
CA LEU A 72 -27.54 12.08 -22.12
C LEU A 72 -28.52 12.01 -23.30
N SER A 73 -28.08 12.26 -24.54
CA SER A 73 -28.86 12.02 -25.76
C SER A 73 -29.27 10.54 -25.92
N HIS A 74 -28.40 9.59 -25.53
CA HIS A 74 -28.77 8.16 -25.51
C HIS A 74 -29.80 7.84 -24.41
N PHE A 75 -29.72 8.53 -23.26
CA PHE A 75 -30.70 8.41 -22.18
C PHE A 75 -32.05 9.02 -22.58
N GLY A 76 -32.05 10.11 -23.34
CA GLY A 76 -33.25 10.71 -23.93
C GLY A 76 -33.96 9.80 -24.93
N GLN A 77 -33.29 8.80 -25.49
CA GLN A 77 -33.93 7.76 -26.30
C GLN A 77 -34.59 6.66 -25.44
N ILE A 78 -34.05 6.38 -24.24
CA ILE A 78 -34.63 5.43 -23.28
C ILE A 78 -35.85 6.04 -22.56
N TYR A 79 -35.82 7.35 -22.27
CA TYR A 79 -36.93 8.10 -21.67
C TYR A 79 -38.14 8.29 -22.61
N LYS A 80 -37.94 8.21 -23.93
CA LYS A 80 -38.92 8.57 -24.98
C LYS A 80 -40.08 7.58 -25.20
N SER A 81 -40.39 6.71 -24.22
CA SER A 81 -41.34 5.61 -24.45
C SER A 81 -42.76 5.77 -23.91
N ASP A 82 -43.16 6.84 -23.22
CA ASP A 82 -44.58 7.06 -22.85
C ASP A 82 -44.98 8.56 -22.87
N ASP A 83 -45.89 8.91 -23.78
CA ASP A 83 -46.17 10.26 -24.31
C ASP A 83 -46.96 11.24 -23.41
N GLU A 84 -47.14 10.96 -22.10
CA GLU A 84 -47.84 11.88 -21.17
C GLU A 84 -47.04 12.30 -19.91
N ASP A 85 -46.12 11.47 -19.42
CA ASP A 85 -45.29 11.77 -18.24
C ASP A 85 -44.22 12.85 -18.51
N ASP A 86 -43.91 13.07 -19.79
CA ASP A 86 -42.80 13.91 -20.23
C ASP A 86 -43.02 15.41 -19.95
N LYS A 87 -44.27 15.88 -19.90
CA LYS A 87 -44.59 17.29 -19.59
C LYS A 87 -44.40 17.61 -18.10
N LEU A 88 -44.79 16.70 -17.21
CA LEU A 88 -44.65 16.88 -15.76
C LEU A 88 -43.16 16.87 -15.38
N LEU A 89 -42.40 15.91 -15.92
CA LEU A 89 -40.95 15.82 -15.72
C LEU A 89 -40.20 17.02 -16.31
N GLN A 90 -40.61 17.53 -17.47
CA GLN A 90 -40.05 18.77 -18.02
C GLN A 90 -40.33 19.96 -17.10
N ILE A 91 -41.54 20.08 -16.53
CA ILE A 91 -41.86 21.14 -15.56
C ILE A 91 -41.05 20.99 -14.27
N ILE A 92 -40.99 19.78 -13.70
CA ILE A 92 -40.23 19.45 -12.50
C ILE A 92 -38.72 19.70 -12.71
N SER A 93 -38.20 19.40 -13.90
CA SER A 93 -36.78 19.59 -14.24
C SER A 93 -36.41 21.03 -14.56
N ASN A 94 -37.37 21.86 -14.97
CA ASN A 94 -37.14 23.26 -15.36
C ASN A 94 -37.36 24.25 -14.20
N GLU A 95 -38.12 23.87 -13.18
CA GLU A 95 -38.37 24.72 -12.01
C GLU A 95 -37.65 24.21 -10.75
N LYS A 96 -36.67 24.98 -10.27
CA LYS A 96 -35.79 24.63 -9.14
C LYS A 96 -36.52 24.14 -7.87
N PRO A 97 -37.64 24.74 -7.42
CA PRO A 97 -38.35 24.27 -6.21
C PRO A 97 -38.98 22.88 -6.38
N TRP A 98 -39.48 22.57 -7.57
CA TRP A 98 -40.11 21.27 -7.86
C TRP A 98 -39.06 20.18 -8.02
N PHE A 99 -37.92 20.50 -8.63
CA PHE A 99 -36.78 19.59 -8.71
C PHE A 99 -36.32 19.15 -7.31
N GLN A 100 -36.25 20.07 -6.33
CA GLN A 100 -35.85 19.73 -4.97
C GLN A 100 -36.81 18.76 -4.28
N LEU A 101 -38.13 18.94 -4.45
CA LEU A 101 -39.14 18.01 -3.91
C LEU A 101 -39.04 16.65 -4.58
N TYR A 102 -38.92 16.62 -5.91
CA TYR A 102 -38.73 15.40 -6.68
C TYR A 102 -37.48 14.66 -6.25
N PHE A 103 -36.35 15.36 -6.14
CA PHE A 103 -35.06 14.78 -5.81
C PHE A 103 -35.04 14.20 -4.39
N HIS A 104 -35.68 14.89 -3.44
CA HIS A 104 -35.88 14.37 -2.09
C HIS A 104 -36.62 13.02 -2.10
N ASP A 105 -37.70 12.91 -2.87
CA ASP A 105 -38.44 11.64 -2.98
C ASP A 105 -37.62 10.54 -3.66
N GLN A 106 -36.82 10.87 -4.69
CA GLN A 106 -35.94 9.90 -5.34
C GLN A 106 -34.85 9.39 -4.37
N ILE A 107 -34.30 10.26 -3.53
CA ILE A 107 -33.38 9.85 -2.45
C ILE A 107 -34.08 8.91 -1.47
N ALA A 108 -35.29 9.24 -1.01
CA ALA A 108 -36.03 8.41 -0.06
C ALA A 108 -36.26 6.98 -0.59
N MET A 109 -36.62 6.87 -1.87
CA MET A 109 -36.80 5.59 -2.54
C MET A 109 -35.48 4.82 -2.70
N HIS A 110 -34.38 5.52 -3.00
CA HIS A 110 -33.05 4.92 -3.08
C HIS A 110 -32.58 4.36 -1.74
N LEU A 111 -32.69 5.14 -0.66
CA LEU A 111 -32.34 4.69 0.68
C LEU A 111 -33.15 3.44 1.10
N ALA A 112 -34.43 3.40 0.73
CA ALA A 112 -35.28 2.26 0.99
C ALA A 112 -34.89 1.00 0.21
N GLU A 113 -34.60 1.12 -1.08
CA GLU A 113 -34.19 0.01 -1.93
C GLU A 113 -32.90 -0.64 -1.40
N PHE A 114 -31.91 0.20 -1.08
CA PHE A 114 -30.60 -0.25 -0.60
C PHE A 114 -30.58 -0.50 0.91
N LYS A 115 -31.66 -0.23 1.66
CA LYS A 115 -31.73 -0.39 3.12
C LYS A 115 -30.63 0.39 3.85
N ILE A 116 -30.49 1.67 3.51
CA ILE A 116 -29.61 2.62 4.19
C ILE A 116 -30.43 3.38 5.23
N GLN A 117 -29.93 3.48 6.46
CA GLN A 117 -30.64 4.03 7.62
C GLN A 117 -30.50 5.55 7.80
N LEU A 118 -29.74 6.23 6.93
CA LEU A 118 -29.61 7.69 6.93
C LEU A 118 -30.95 8.37 6.65
N SER A 119 -31.18 9.55 7.21
CA SER A 119 -32.35 10.34 6.83
C SER A 119 -32.22 10.89 5.41
N THR A 120 -33.35 11.02 4.71
CA THR A 120 -33.41 11.66 3.39
C THR A 120 -32.91 13.10 3.43
N ASP A 121 -33.15 13.83 4.52
CA ASP A 121 -32.72 15.21 4.67
C ASP A 121 -31.20 15.35 4.78
N PHE A 122 -30.53 14.38 5.43
CA PHE A 122 -29.07 14.34 5.47
C PHE A 122 -28.47 14.17 4.07
N VAL A 123 -28.94 13.16 3.34
CA VAL A 123 -28.44 12.86 1.98
C VAL A 123 -28.77 13.99 1.00
N PHE A 124 -29.94 14.62 1.16
CA PHE A 124 -30.31 15.78 0.38
C PHE A 124 -29.34 16.95 0.61
N ASP A 125 -29.00 17.24 1.87
CA ASP A 125 -28.04 18.30 2.19
C ASP A 125 -26.61 17.97 1.71
N LEU A 126 -26.20 16.70 1.75
CA LEU A 126 -24.89 16.27 1.22
C LEU A 126 -24.75 16.57 -0.28
N ILE A 127 -25.80 16.27 -1.06
CA ILE A 127 -25.74 16.34 -2.53
C ILE A 127 -26.10 17.75 -3.05
N ILE A 128 -27.16 18.38 -2.54
CA ILE A 128 -27.71 19.62 -3.13
C ILE A 128 -26.92 20.88 -2.76
N ASN A 129 -26.09 20.83 -1.71
CA ASN A 129 -25.39 22.02 -1.23
C ASN A 129 -24.23 22.47 -2.13
N ASN A 130 -23.84 21.70 -3.16
CA ASN A 130 -22.90 22.19 -4.16
C ASN A 130 -23.57 23.23 -5.10
N PRO A 131 -23.18 24.53 -5.03
CA PRO A 131 -23.81 25.57 -5.83
C PRO A 131 -23.47 25.52 -7.33
N LYS A 132 -22.43 24.77 -7.72
CA LYS A 132 -22.01 24.60 -9.12
C LYS A 132 -22.63 23.38 -9.80
N GLN A 133 -23.19 22.43 -9.04
CA GLN A 133 -23.84 21.27 -9.63
C GLN A 133 -25.11 21.66 -10.40
N THR A 134 -25.20 21.18 -11.63
CA THR A 134 -26.37 21.33 -12.49
C THR A 134 -27.40 20.24 -12.20
N ILE A 135 -28.66 20.48 -12.56
CA ILE A 135 -29.73 19.46 -12.52
C ILE A 135 -29.32 18.21 -13.32
N LYS A 136 -28.56 18.39 -14.41
CA LYS A 136 -28.02 17.30 -15.23
C LYS A 136 -27.11 16.38 -14.40
N GLN A 137 -26.17 16.96 -13.66
CA GLN A 137 -25.22 16.23 -12.82
C GLN A 137 -25.92 15.53 -11.64
N HIS A 138 -26.89 16.17 -10.98
CA HIS A 138 -27.69 15.51 -9.95
C HIS A 138 -28.43 14.26 -10.47
N LYS A 139 -28.93 14.30 -11.73
CA LYS A 139 -29.57 13.12 -12.35
C LYS A 139 -28.55 12.03 -12.69
N GLN A 140 -27.37 12.41 -13.17
CA GLN A 140 -26.28 11.47 -13.48
C GLN A 140 -25.88 10.66 -12.24
N LEU A 141 -25.79 11.30 -11.08
CA LEU A 141 -25.48 10.64 -9.81
C LEU A 141 -26.42 9.46 -9.50
N PHE A 142 -27.73 9.63 -9.76
CA PHE A 142 -28.72 8.57 -9.51
C PHE A 142 -28.86 7.58 -10.67
N LEU A 143 -28.47 7.92 -11.90
CA LEU A 143 -28.68 7.06 -13.06
C LEU A 143 -27.45 6.21 -13.39
N VAL A 144 -26.26 6.78 -13.21
CA VAL A 144 -24.99 6.20 -13.67
C VAL A 144 -24.10 5.89 -12.46
N GLU A 145 -23.86 6.88 -11.60
CA GLU A 145 -22.91 6.76 -10.47
C GLU A 145 -23.57 6.22 -9.19
N TYR A 146 -24.70 5.53 -9.33
CA TYR A 146 -25.54 5.18 -8.20
C TYR A 146 -24.91 4.13 -7.27
N VAL A 147 -24.00 3.29 -7.79
CA VAL A 147 -23.24 2.30 -7.02
C VAL A 147 -22.25 3.01 -6.11
N GLU A 148 -21.45 3.91 -6.66
CA GLU A 148 -20.48 4.69 -5.88
C GLU A 148 -21.19 5.62 -4.87
N LEU A 149 -22.32 6.24 -5.26
CA LEU A 149 -23.18 6.96 -4.32
C LEU A 149 -23.62 6.06 -3.16
N THR A 150 -24.04 4.82 -3.44
CA THR A 150 -24.46 3.87 -2.41
C THR A 150 -23.32 3.60 -1.43
N GLU A 151 -22.10 3.39 -1.93
CA GLU A 151 -20.91 3.18 -1.08
C GLU A 151 -20.57 4.41 -0.22
N ILE A 152 -20.65 5.61 -0.79
CA ILE A 152 -20.49 6.87 -0.04
C ILE A 152 -21.52 6.96 1.10
N LEU A 153 -22.78 6.68 0.81
CA LEU A 153 -23.84 6.69 1.83
C LEU A 153 -23.61 5.62 2.91
N ARG A 154 -23.06 4.45 2.56
CA ARG A 154 -22.66 3.43 3.53
C ARG A 154 -21.53 3.92 4.43
N LEU A 155 -20.56 4.67 3.93
CA LEU A 155 -19.49 5.25 4.77
C LEU A 155 -20.06 6.17 5.85
N PHE A 156 -21.02 7.04 5.50
CA PHE A 156 -21.71 7.88 6.47
C PHE A 156 -22.55 7.07 7.46
N GLU A 157 -23.28 6.04 7.00
CA GLU A 157 -24.03 5.13 7.87
C GLU A 157 -23.10 4.40 8.88
N ILE A 158 -21.94 3.91 8.42
CA ILE A 158 -20.94 3.27 9.29
C ILE A 158 -20.44 4.25 10.34
N SER A 159 -20.24 5.52 9.99
CA SER A 159 -19.80 6.55 10.94
C SER A 159 -20.82 6.80 12.06
N LEU A 160 -22.12 6.55 11.84
CA LEU A 160 -23.16 6.67 12.86
C LEU A 160 -22.97 5.72 14.06
N ASN A 161 -22.11 4.71 13.94
CA ASN A 161 -21.73 3.89 15.08
C ASN A 161 -20.96 4.67 16.15
N LEU A 162 -20.36 5.81 15.81
CA LEU A 162 -19.57 6.63 16.72
C LEU A 162 -20.12 8.06 16.90
N VAL A 163 -20.82 8.58 15.89
CA VAL A 163 -21.28 9.98 15.86
C VAL A 163 -22.78 10.05 15.58
N SER A 164 -23.42 11.17 15.90
CA SER A 164 -24.83 11.37 15.57
C SER A 164 -25.00 11.94 14.15
N GLU A 165 -26.09 11.57 13.48
CA GLU A 165 -26.43 12.10 12.17
C GLU A 165 -26.63 13.62 12.19
N GLU A 166 -27.17 14.16 13.30
CA GLU A 166 -27.36 15.60 13.48
C GLU A 166 -26.02 16.34 13.49
N THR A 167 -25.00 15.78 14.15
CA THR A 167 -23.64 16.34 14.17
C THR A 167 -23.05 16.39 12.77
N LEU A 168 -23.11 15.29 12.02
CA LEU A 168 -22.61 15.22 10.65
C LEU A 168 -23.32 16.22 9.74
N ARG A 169 -24.65 16.28 9.83
CA ARG A 169 -25.47 17.21 9.05
C ARG A 169 -25.10 18.67 9.33
N ASN A 170 -24.82 19.01 10.58
CA ASN A 170 -24.40 20.36 10.96
C ASN A 170 -23.04 20.71 10.34
N ILE A 171 -22.08 19.78 10.31
CA ILE A 171 -20.78 19.98 9.67
C ILE A 171 -20.95 20.20 8.16
N ILE A 172 -21.72 19.36 7.47
CA ILE A 172 -22.00 19.50 6.03
C ILE A 172 -22.60 20.88 5.71
N LYS A 173 -23.49 21.39 6.57
CA LYS A 173 -24.10 22.72 6.37
C LYS A 173 -23.13 23.88 6.61
N GLN A 174 -22.14 23.68 7.47
CA GLN A 174 -21.18 24.71 7.87
C GLN A 174 -19.91 24.70 7.01
N GLN A 175 -19.62 23.59 6.31
CA GLN A 175 -18.37 23.44 5.56
C GLN A 175 -18.25 24.37 4.35
N LEU A 176 -19.36 24.86 3.78
CA LEU A 176 -19.32 25.75 2.62
C LEU A 176 -19.45 27.21 3.02
N ILE A 177 -18.45 28.00 2.62
CA ILE A 177 -18.39 29.43 2.84
C ILE A 177 -18.39 30.16 1.50
N LYS A 178 -19.30 31.13 1.34
CA LYS A 178 -19.37 32.03 0.18
C LYS A 178 -18.90 33.42 0.61
N ILE A 179 -17.60 33.69 0.55
CA ILE A 179 -17.00 34.89 1.15
C ILE A 179 -15.96 35.55 0.23
N PRO A 180 -15.88 36.90 0.21
CA PRO A 180 -14.68 37.66 -0.14
C PRO A 180 -13.68 37.68 1.04
N HIS A 181 -12.47 37.14 0.83
CA HIS A 181 -11.22 37.04 1.65
C HIS A 181 -11.19 37.31 3.19
N ASP A 182 -12.00 38.19 3.79
CA ASP A 182 -11.73 38.78 5.12
C ASP A 182 -12.49 38.15 6.31
N THR A 183 -13.14 36.98 6.15
CA THR A 183 -14.02 36.40 7.21
C THR A 183 -13.84 34.90 7.48
N ILE A 184 -12.71 34.32 7.09
CA ILE A 184 -12.41 32.92 7.40
C ILE A 184 -12.08 32.79 8.88
N ARG A 185 -12.85 31.96 9.58
CA ARG A 185 -12.62 31.61 10.99
C ARG A 185 -11.93 30.26 11.04
N SER A 186 -11.04 30.10 12.03
CA SER A 186 -10.46 28.80 12.36
C SER A 186 -11.57 27.80 12.72
N SER A 187 -11.49 26.61 12.13
CA SER A 187 -12.46 25.51 12.26
C SER A 187 -11.71 24.22 12.57
N GLU A 188 -12.28 23.31 13.37
CA GLU A 188 -11.69 21.97 13.56
C GLU A 188 -11.87 21.05 12.34
N PHE A 189 -12.59 21.52 11.32
CA PHE A 189 -12.96 20.79 10.11
C PHE A 189 -12.50 21.52 8.86
N TYR A 190 -12.28 20.76 7.78
CA TYR A 190 -12.04 21.30 6.45
C TYR A 190 -13.19 22.19 6.00
N THR A 191 -12.85 23.33 5.43
CA THR A 191 -13.81 24.32 4.96
C THR A 191 -13.61 24.58 3.46
N LEU A 192 -14.69 24.50 2.69
CA LEU A 192 -14.74 24.88 1.29
C LEU A 192 -15.08 26.37 1.15
N ALA A 193 -14.14 27.15 0.62
CA ALA A 193 -14.39 28.52 0.20
C ALA A 193 -14.71 28.57 -1.29
N LEU A 194 -15.85 29.16 -1.65
CA LEU A 194 -16.19 29.48 -3.03
C LEU A 194 -15.89 30.94 -3.31
N VAL A 195 -14.79 31.22 -4.01
CA VAL A 195 -14.35 32.58 -4.33
C VAL A 195 -14.90 32.99 -5.70
N ASN A 196 -15.51 34.18 -5.76
CA ASN A 196 -16.12 34.76 -6.97
C ASN A 196 -17.15 33.88 -7.71
N ASN A 197 -17.67 32.83 -7.05
CA ASN A 197 -18.48 31.77 -7.67
C ASN A 197 -17.77 30.95 -8.77
N GLU A 198 -16.44 31.06 -8.88
CA GLU A 198 -15.68 30.46 -9.99
C GLU A 198 -14.86 29.26 -9.56
N ASN A 199 -14.10 29.34 -8.47
CA ASN A 199 -13.18 28.29 -8.03
C ASN A 199 -13.44 27.90 -6.57
N PHE A 200 -13.31 26.60 -6.29
CA PHE A 200 -13.32 26.10 -4.93
C PHE A 200 -11.88 26.12 -4.38
N TYR A 201 -11.76 26.53 -3.13
CA TYR A 201 -10.53 26.47 -2.35
C TYR A 201 -10.84 25.67 -1.08
N GLN A 202 -9.94 24.78 -0.71
CA GLN A 202 -10.05 23.99 0.51
C GLN A 202 -9.14 24.61 1.57
N ILE A 203 -9.72 24.84 2.75
CA ILE A 203 -9.02 25.38 3.91
C ILE A 203 -8.89 24.21 4.91
N PRO A 204 -7.66 23.79 5.25
CA PRO A 204 -7.44 22.75 6.23
C PRO A 204 -7.99 23.10 7.63
N PRO A 205 -8.17 22.11 8.51
CA PRO A 205 -8.49 22.36 9.92
C PRO A 205 -7.48 23.31 10.56
N LYS A 206 -7.98 24.16 11.46
CA LYS A 206 -7.27 25.16 12.28
C LYS A 206 -6.71 26.35 11.48
N ASP A 207 -6.61 26.25 10.17
CA ASP A 207 -6.15 27.33 9.30
C ASP A 207 -7.18 28.45 9.13
N THR A 208 -6.68 29.65 8.81
CA THR A 208 -7.50 30.85 8.61
C THR A 208 -7.32 31.49 7.25
N ALA A 209 -6.56 30.87 6.35
CA ALA A 209 -6.25 31.37 5.02
C ALA A 209 -6.12 30.20 4.03
N PHE A 210 -6.26 30.49 2.75
CA PHE A 210 -5.95 29.58 1.65
C PHE A 210 -5.01 30.28 0.67
N ASP A 211 -4.22 29.51 -0.08
CA ASP A 211 -3.40 30.05 -1.15
C ASP A 211 -4.28 30.36 -2.37
N GLU A 212 -4.29 31.62 -2.80
CA GLU A 212 -5.05 32.07 -3.98
C GLU A 212 -4.54 31.44 -5.29
N GLN A 213 -3.29 30.97 -5.30
CA GLN A 213 -2.64 30.35 -6.45
C GLN A 213 -2.99 28.86 -6.59
N THR A 214 -3.48 28.21 -5.53
CA THR A 214 -3.75 26.77 -5.51
C THR A 214 -5.25 26.53 -5.34
N THR A 215 -5.93 26.25 -6.45
CA THR A 215 -7.34 25.82 -6.42
C THR A 215 -7.45 24.41 -5.84
N PHE A 216 -8.58 24.09 -5.22
CA PHE A 216 -8.83 22.72 -4.77
C PHE A 216 -9.01 21.79 -5.98
N GLU A 217 -8.03 20.93 -6.22
CA GLU A 217 -8.02 19.92 -7.28
C GLU A 217 -8.80 18.68 -6.79
N CYS A 218 -10.12 18.70 -6.96
CA CYS A 218 -10.99 17.56 -6.67
C CYS A 218 -11.15 16.65 -7.90
N ARG A 219 -11.25 15.33 -7.68
CA ARG A 219 -11.60 14.38 -8.76
C ARG A 219 -13.11 14.29 -8.95
N GLY A 220 -13.84 14.23 -7.83
CA GLY A 220 -15.29 14.09 -7.78
C GLY A 220 -16.01 15.38 -7.42
N ASP A 221 -17.10 15.25 -6.65
CA ASP A 221 -17.80 16.41 -6.12
C ASP A 221 -17.06 17.02 -4.91
N PRO A 222 -16.68 18.32 -4.93
CA PRO A 222 -15.96 18.97 -3.85
C PRO A 222 -16.66 18.87 -2.48
N MET A 223 -17.99 19.00 -2.46
CA MET A 223 -18.77 18.91 -1.22
C MET A 223 -18.73 17.51 -0.65
N ILE A 224 -18.82 16.48 -1.50
CA ILE A 224 -18.76 15.08 -1.04
C ILE A 224 -17.34 14.76 -0.55
N GLU A 225 -16.28 15.07 -1.31
CA GLU A 225 -14.89 14.84 -0.89
C GLU A 225 -14.59 15.51 0.44
N THR A 226 -14.94 16.79 0.58
CA THR A 226 -14.74 17.52 1.84
C THR A 226 -15.58 16.93 2.98
N SER A 227 -16.79 16.46 2.70
CA SER A 227 -17.62 15.79 3.72
C SER A 227 -16.99 14.47 4.18
N LEU A 228 -16.40 13.69 3.27
CA LEU A 228 -15.68 12.46 3.61
C LEU A 228 -14.43 12.76 4.46
N MET A 229 -13.66 13.78 4.10
CA MET A 229 -12.53 14.26 4.91
C MET A 229 -12.98 14.71 6.31
N ASN A 230 -14.11 15.42 6.39
CA ASN A 230 -14.69 15.88 7.65
C ASN A 230 -15.28 14.76 8.51
N VAL A 231 -15.78 13.68 7.91
CA VAL A 231 -16.15 12.46 8.66
C VAL A 231 -14.92 11.91 9.37
N ILE A 232 -13.78 11.84 8.68
CA ILE A 232 -12.52 11.38 9.27
C ILE A 232 -12.13 12.30 10.44
N GLU A 233 -12.14 13.62 10.26
CA GLU A 233 -11.84 14.56 11.35
C GLU A 233 -12.79 14.38 12.55
N LEU A 234 -14.09 14.18 12.29
CA LEU A 234 -15.07 14.03 13.37
C LEU A 234 -14.89 12.74 14.16
N ILE A 235 -14.73 11.59 13.48
CA ILE A 235 -14.57 10.31 14.16
C ILE A 235 -13.26 10.25 14.95
N LEU A 236 -12.20 10.92 14.45
CA LEU A 236 -10.90 11.02 15.12
C LEU A 236 -10.85 12.08 16.21
N SER A 237 -11.86 12.96 16.30
CA SER A 237 -11.86 14.03 17.29
C SER A 237 -11.77 13.49 18.72
N PRO A 238 -11.07 14.20 19.63
CA PRO A 238 -10.99 13.79 21.03
C PRO A 238 -12.38 13.58 21.65
N SER A 239 -13.35 14.43 21.30
CA SER A 239 -14.72 14.34 21.81
C SER A 239 -15.39 13.01 21.49
N THR A 240 -15.26 12.52 20.24
CA THR A 240 -15.82 11.23 19.81
C THR A 240 -15.11 10.06 20.48
N ILE A 241 -13.78 10.09 20.51
CA ILE A 241 -12.97 9.01 21.12
C ILE A 241 -13.26 8.89 22.63
N GLN A 242 -13.49 10.01 23.33
CA GLN A 242 -13.86 10.00 24.75
C GLN A 242 -15.19 9.30 25.02
N GLN A 243 -16.16 9.45 24.12
CA GLN A 243 -17.49 8.86 24.23
C GLN A 243 -17.51 7.38 23.83
N ALA A 244 -16.50 6.90 23.11
CA ALA A 244 -16.41 5.51 22.70
C ALA A 244 -16.38 4.56 23.92
N MET A 245 -17.14 3.47 23.82
CA MET A 245 -17.31 2.48 24.88
C MET A 245 -16.40 1.27 24.72
N ASN A 246 -15.95 0.99 23.49
CA ASN A 246 -15.14 -0.17 23.17
C ASN A 246 -14.11 0.16 22.08
N ILE A 247 -12.83 -0.20 22.30
CA ILE A 247 -11.77 -0.04 21.30
C ILE A 247 -12.01 -0.89 20.05
N GLN A 248 -12.69 -2.04 20.16
CA GLN A 248 -13.06 -2.86 19.00
C GLN A 248 -14.08 -2.15 18.10
N GLN A 249 -15.00 -1.37 18.68
CA GLN A 249 -15.94 -0.56 17.92
C GLN A 249 -15.20 0.52 17.13
N ILE A 250 -14.22 1.19 17.74
CA ILE A 250 -13.33 2.15 17.09
C ILE A 250 -12.59 1.48 15.93
N THR A 251 -11.85 0.40 16.20
CA THR A 251 -11.01 -0.26 15.19
C THR A 251 -11.84 -0.82 14.03
N THR A 252 -13.01 -1.37 14.30
CA THR A 252 -13.92 -1.89 13.26
C THR A 252 -14.46 -0.76 12.40
N THR A 253 -15.01 0.29 13.01
CA THR A 253 -15.58 1.44 12.30
C THR A 253 -14.53 2.11 11.44
N TYR A 254 -13.34 2.38 11.99
CA TYR A 254 -12.25 3.01 11.26
C TYR A 254 -11.76 2.13 10.11
N SER A 255 -11.64 0.82 10.32
CA SER A 255 -11.19 -0.11 9.26
C SER A 255 -12.20 -0.18 8.11
N LEU A 256 -13.50 -0.20 8.41
CA LEU A 256 -14.56 -0.22 7.40
C LEU A 256 -14.57 1.09 6.59
N ILE A 257 -14.44 2.24 7.26
CA ILE A 257 -14.37 3.54 6.59
C ILE A 257 -13.12 3.63 5.71
N ALA A 258 -11.95 3.26 6.25
CA ALA A 258 -10.69 3.31 5.50
C ALA A 258 -10.68 2.36 4.29
N GLN A 259 -11.35 1.22 4.40
CA GLN A 259 -11.53 0.28 3.30
C GLN A 259 -12.46 0.86 2.25
N GLY A 260 -13.66 1.29 2.63
CA GLY A 260 -14.64 1.78 1.67
C GLY A 260 -14.19 3.05 0.95
N ILE A 261 -13.46 3.97 1.62
CA ILE A 261 -12.87 5.14 0.96
C ILE A 261 -11.83 4.73 -0.08
N ARG A 262 -11.00 3.72 0.21
CA ARG A 262 -9.98 3.24 -0.73
C ARG A 262 -10.59 2.59 -1.98
N ASP A 263 -11.79 2.04 -1.84
CA ASP A 263 -12.50 1.35 -2.91
C ASP A 263 -13.36 2.33 -3.75
N LEU A 264 -13.35 3.64 -3.44
CA LEU A 264 -13.96 4.68 -4.30
C LEU A 264 -13.04 4.99 -5.48
N ASP A 265 -13.59 5.02 -6.69
CA ASP A 265 -12.82 5.23 -7.92
C ASP A 265 -12.70 6.72 -8.26
N SER A 266 -13.74 7.49 -7.96
CA SER A 266 -13.88 8.87 -8.47
C SER A 266 -13.59 9.96 -7.43
N TYR A 267 -13.34 9.58 -6.18
CA TYR A 267 -13.15 10.51 -5.04
C TYR A 267 -11.78 10.34 -4.41
N GLU A 268 -11.09 11.45 -4.14
CA GLU A 268 -9.80 11.46 -3.46
C GLU A 268 -9.92 12.05 -2.05
N VAL A 269 -9.48 11.31 -1.02
CA VAL A 269 -9.60 11.70 0.40
C VAL A 269 -8.21 11.80 1.03
N ASN A 270 -7.70 13.03 1.07
CA ASN A 270 -6.30 13.33 1.42
C ASN A 270 -5.93 12.97 2.87
N ASN A 271 -6.86 13.06 3.83
CA ASN A 271 -6.59 12.72 5.23
C ASN A 271 -6.82 11.23 5.57
N LEU A 272 -6.85 10.33 4.57
CA LEU A 272 -7.03 8.90 4.80
C LEU A 272 -5.85 8.27 5.59
N GLU A 273 -4.62 8.74 5.37
CA GLU A 273 -3.44 8.25 6.09
C GLU A 273 -3.50 8.58 7.59
N LYS A 274 -4.08 9.74 7.94
CA LYS A 274 -4.40 10.09 9.33
C LYS A 274 -5.26 9.01 10.00
N LEU A 275 -6.34 8.57 9.35
CA LEU A 275 -7.20 7.49 9.85
C LEU A 275 -6.43 6.16 10.00
N ARG A 276 -5.56 5.83 9.03
CA ARG A 276 -4.73 4.61 9.06
C ARG A 276 -3.75 4.61 10.23
N SER A 277 -3.13 5.74 10.53
CA SER A 277 -2.28 5.92 11.70
C SER A 277 -3.05 5.66 13.02
N PHE A 278 -4.27 6.19 13.16
CA PHE A 278 -5.12 5.89 14.32
C PHE A 278 -5.50 4.40 14.42
N ILE A 279 -5.79 3.74 13.29
CA ILE A 279 -6.06 2.29 13.27
C ILE A 279 -4.83 1.50 13.76
N SER A 280 -3.63 1.85 13.27
CA SER A 280 -2.38 1.21 13.66
C SER A 280 -2.11 1.38 15.16
N LEU A 281 -2.31 2.59 15.70
CA LEU A 281 -2.20 2.85 17.13
C LEU A 281 -3.19 2.02 17.95
N ALA A 282 -4.47 2.04 17.58
CA ALA A 282 -5.51 1.33 18.31
C ALA A 282 -5.28 -0.20 18.30
N ARG A 283 -4.83 -0.77 17.17
CA ARG A 283 -4.46 -2.19 17.06
C ARG A 283 -3.22 -2.53 17.90
N CYS A 284 -2.22 -1.66 17.89
CA CYS A 284 -1.02 -1.80 18.72
C CYS A 284 -1.39 -1.81 20.20
N LEU A 285 -2.18 -0.83 20.66
CA LEU A 285 -2.65 -0.76 22.04
C LEU A 285 -3.51 -1.96 22.42
N THR A 286 -4.42 -2.41 21.56
CA THR A 286 -5.24 -3.62 21.79
C THR A 286 -4.36 -4.86 22.00
N THR A 287 -3.24 -4.95 21.26
CA THR A 287 -2.29 -6.07 21.36
C THR A 287 -1.45 -5.99 22.64
N LEU A 288 -1.01 -4.79 23.03
CA LEU A 288 -0.10 -4.59 24.15
C LEU A 288 -0.82 -4.46 25.51
N LEU A 289 -2.07 -3.99 25.52
CA LEU A 289 -2.83 -3.64 26.73
C LEU A 289 -4.28 -4.15 26.63
N PRO A 290 -4.53 -5.47 26.60
CA PRO A 290 -5.85 -6.02 26.32
C PRO A 290 -6.96 -5.55 27.28
N PHE A 291 -6.63 -5.12 28.50
CA PHE A 291 -7.60 -4.66 29.51
C PHE A 291 -7.78 -3.14 29.57
N ASN A 292 -6.74 -2.36 29.24
CA ASN A 292 -6.73 -0.89 29.42
C ASN A 292 -6.53 -0.12 28.09
N ALA A 293 -6.52 -0.80 26.94
CA ALA A 293 -6.19 -0.17 25.66
C ALA A 293 -7.05 1.05 25.32
N LEU A 294 -8.35 1.02 25.66
CA LEU A 294 -9.25 2.14 25.39
C LEU A 294 -8.91 3.36 26.26
N ASP A 295 -8.60 3.16 27.54
CA ASP A 295 -8.27 4.24 28.46
C ASP A 295 -6.94 4.89 28.06
N VAL A 296 -5.94 4.08 27.71
CA VAL A 296 -4.67 4.58 27.19
C VAL A 296 -4.85 5.30 25.86
N LEU A 297 -5.69 4.80 24.95
CA LEU A 297 -6.01 5.50 23.70
C LEU A 297 -6.66 6.87 24.00
N LYS A 298 -7.65 6.92 24.89
CA LYS A 298 -8.32 8.15 25.33
C LYS A 298 -7.34 9.16 25.89
N ASP A 299 -6.39 8.71 26.71
CA ASP A 299 -5.38 9.58 27.32
C ASP A 299 -4.30 10.02 26.32
N VAL A 300 -3.95 9.20 25.33
CA VAL A 300 -3.07 9.59 24.23
C VAL A 300 -3.72 10.67 23.37
N CYS A 301 -4.99 10.49 22.99
CA CYS A 301 -5.74 11.46 22.19
C CYS A 301 -6.06 12.77 22.95
N ARG A 302 -6.09 12.76 24.30
CA ARG A 302 -6.23 13.98 25.12
C ARG A 302 -4.98 14.86 25.13
N VAL A 303 -3.81 14.31 24.83
CA VAL A 303 -2.53 15.05 24.80
C VAL A 303 -2.22 15.47 23.35
N ASP A 304 -3.26 15.76 22.56
CA ASP A 304 -3.20 16.23 21.18
C ASP A 304 -2.46 15.30 20.20
N PHE A 305 -2.63 13.98 20.32
CA PHE A 305 -2.28 13.09 19.22
C PHE A 305 -3.23 13.34 18.04
N ASP A 306 -2.74 14.06 17.02
CA ASP A 306 -3.48 14.39 15.79
C ASP A 306 -3.05 13.50 14.61
N ALA A 307 -2.14 12.54 14.82
CA ALA A 307 -1.51 11.70 13.78
C ALA A 307 -0.85 12.46 12.61
N THR A 308 -0.82 13.78 12.64
CA THR A 308 -0.02 14.65 11.77
C THR A 308 1.32 14.93 12.45
N PHE A 309 2.41 14.49 11.83
CA PHE A 309 3.76 14.65 12.38
C PHE A 309 4.59 15.58 11.50
N ASP A 310 5.33 16.51 12.13
CA ASP A 310 6.17 17.45 11.40
C ASP A 310 7.48 16.83 10.87
N SER A 311 7.96 15.75 11.49
CA SER A 311 9.25 15.13 11.16
C SER A 311 9.35 13.68 11.62
N CYS A 312 10.33 12.93 11.11
CA CYS A 312 10.64 11.59 11.60
C CYS A 312 11.00 11.58 13.09
N SER A 313 11.65 12.64 13.57
CA SER A 313 12.02 12.79 14.99
C SER A 313 10.80 12.96 15.89
N SER A 314 9.77 13.66 15.42
CA SER A 314 8.49 13.81 16.15
C SER A 314 7.78 12.47 16.33
N ILE A 315 7.82 11.62 15.29
CA ILE A 315 7.30 10.24 15.34
C ILE A 315 8.05 9.43 16.40
N HIS A 316 9.38 9.45 16.37
CA HIS A 316 10.21 8.72 17.34
C HIS A 316 9.97 9.14 18.79
N LEU A 317 9.85 10.45 19.02
CA LEU A 317 9.54 11.02 20.32
C LEU A 317 8.18 10.51 20.83
N PHE A 318 7.17 10.49 19.97
CA PHE A 318 5.86 9.95 20.29
C PHE A 318 5.93 8.48 20.68
N ILE A 319 6.64 7.64 19.90
CA ILE A 319 6.82 6.21 20.18
C ILE A 319 7.54 5.98 21.51
N THR A 320 8.57 6.77 21.81
CA THR A 320 9.29 6.71 23.08
C THR A 320 8.38 7.06 24.26
N GLN A 321 7.59 8.12 24.15
CA GLN A 321 6.62 8.50 25.19
C GLN A 321 5.53 7.43 25.36
N LEU A 322 5.08 6.81 24.26
CA LEU A 322 4.12 5.73 24.29
C LEU A 322 4.70 4.49 24.99
N GLN A 323 5.96 4.16 24.74
CA GLN A 323 6.66 3.07 25.42
C GLN A 323 6.71 3.29 26.93
N GLU A 324 7.05 4.51 27.38
CA GLU A 324 7.04 4.84 28.81
C GLU A 324 5.64 4.68 29.43
N ARG A 325 4.59 5.11 28.73
CA ARG A 325 3.20 4.96 29.19
C ARG A 325 2.81 3.48 29.31
N ILE A 326 3.11 2.66 28.31
CA ILE A 326 2.84 1.22 28.33
C ILE A 326 3.59 0.52 29.48
N LYS A 327 4.82 0.93 29.76
CA LYS A 327 5.61 0.42 30.90
C LYS A 327 4.96 0.77 32.25
N ARG A 328 4.37 1.97 32.40
CA ARG A 328 3.67 2.40 33.62
C ARG A 328 2.38 1.62 33.87
N GLU A 329 1.67 1.25 32.81
CA GLU A 329 0.41 0.49 32.87
C GLU A 329 0.59 -1.02 33.18
N GLN A 330 1.83 -1.48 33.40
CA GLN A 330 2.15 -2.87 33.74
C GLN A 330 1.57 -3.89 32.74
N SER A 331 1.86 -3.71 31.46
CA SER A 331 1.45 -4.65 30.40
C SER A 331 1.84 -6.10 30.76
N PRO A 332 0.95 -7.09 30.52
CA PRO A 332 1.25 -8.51 30.73
C PRO A 332 2.14 -9.10 29.62
N VAL A 333 2.50 -8.30 28.60
CA VAL A 333 3.26 -8.72 27.42
C VAL A 333 4.77 -8.59 27.68
N ASP A 334 5.56 -9.53 27.14
CA ASP A 334 7.02 -9.51 27.25
C ASP A 334 7.64 -8.24 26.63
N GLU A 335 8.75 -7.77 27.20
CA GLU A 335 9.44 -6.54 26.76
C GLU A 335 9.92 -6.64 25.30
N THR A 336 10.33 -7.83 24.86
CA THR A 336 10.73 -8.05 23.46
C THR A 336 9.55 -7.92 22.49
N ALA A 337 8.36 -8.36 22.90
CA ALA A 337 7.15 -8.26 22.10
C ALA A 337 6.60 -6.82 22.10
N ILE A 338 6.71 -6.10 23.22
CA ILE A 338 6.42 -4.66 23.29
C ILE A 338 7.31 -3.89 22.32
N HIS A 339 8.63 -4.12 22.38
CA HIS A 339 9.59 -3.47 21.46
C HIS A 339 9.24 -3.74 19.99
N ARG A 340 9.00 -5.00 19.62
CA ARG A 340 8.63 -5.36 18.23
C ARG A 340 7.33 -4.70 17.77
N ALA A 341 6.32 -4.60 18.63
CA ALA A 341 5.05 -3.96 18.28
C ALA A 341 5.21 -2.44 18.08
N LEU A 342 6.01 -1.79 18.91
CA LEU A 342 6.30 -0.36 18.79
C LEU A 342 7.14 -0.03 17.56
N VAL A 343 8.15 -0.83 17.24
CA VAL A 343 8.94 -0.67 16.01
C VAL A 343 8.05 -0.80 14.76
N LYS A 344 7.09 -1.73 14.76
CA LYS A 344 6.11 -1.85 13.67
C LYS A 344 5.19 -0.63 13.57
N LEU A 345 4.72 -0.12 14.71
CA LEU A 345 3.88 1.07 14.75
C LEU A 345 4.63 2.30 14.23
N GLU A 346 5.87 2.49 14.65
CA GLU A 346 6.74 3.57 14.18
C GLU A 346 6.92 3.54 12.66
N LEU A 347 7.10 2.35 12.08
CA LEU A 347 7.20 2.18 10.64
C LEU A 347 5.90 2.43 9.88
N ASP A 348 4.76 2.05 10.45
CA ASP A 348 3.47 2.38 9.84
C ASP A 348 3.25 3.91 9.86
N PHE A 349 3.64 4.63 10.92
CA PHE A 349 3.62 6.10 10.95
C PHE A 349 4.59 6.74 9.97
N LEU A 350 5.82 6.24 9.85
CA LEU A 350 6.80 6.75 8.87
C LEU A 350 6.31 6.53 7.43
N LYS A 351 5.66 5.41 7.15
CA LYS A 351 5.08 5.10 5.84
C LYS A 351 3.92 6.04 5.52
N ASP A 352 3.04 6.31 6.48
CA ASP A 352 1.93 7.26 6.33
C ASP A 352 2.49 8.68 6.09
N TRP A 353 3.47 9.13 6.91
CA TRP A 353 4.13 10.42 6.76
C TRP A 353 4.86 10.63 5.42
N LEU A 354 5.49 9.58 4.88
CA LEU A 354 6.14 9.63 3.57
C LEU A 354 5.16 9.92 2.43
N THR A 355 3.90 9.50 2.58
CA THR A 355 2.88 9.70 1.53
C THR A 355 2.57 11.18 1.33
N ASP A 356 2.66 11.98 2.40
CA ASP A 356 2.47 13.44 2.36
C ASP A 356 3.79 14.20 2.11
N ASN A 357 4.94 13.55 2.34
CA ASN A 357 6.28 14.13 2.25
C ASN A 357 7.16 13.34 1.28
N ILE A 358 6.62 13.08 0.09
CA ILE A 358 7.21 12.19 -0.91
C ILE A 358 8.66 12.59 -1.25
N ASP A 359 8.95 13.89 -1.33
CA ASP A 359 10.29 14.41 -1.62
C ASP A 359 11.32 14.19 -0.50
N SER A 360 10.87 13.84 0.71
CA SER A 360 11.70 13.74 1.92
C SER A 360 12.12 12.30 2.24
N TYR A 361 12.05 11.37 1.28
CA TYR A 361 12.44 9.96 1.49
C TYR A 361 13.88 9.79 2.03
N GLY A 362 14.79 10.72 1.72
CA GLY A 362 16.16 10.71 2.23
C GLY A 362 16.24 10.80 3.76
N GLU A 363 15.37 11.60 4.38
CA GLU A 363 15.26 11.69 5.85
C GLU A 363 14.92 10.33 6.44
N ILE A 364 13.93 9.64 5.88
CA ILE A 364 13.48 8.33 6.34
C ILE A 364 14.59 7.29 6.20
N LEU A 365 15.32 7.29 5.08
CA LEU A 365 16.44 6.38 4.88
C LEU A 365 17.52 6.58 5.94
N THR A 366 17.90 7.84 6.23
CA THR A 366 18.88 8.10 7.29
C THR A 366 18.36 7.68 8.67
N PHE A 367 17.07 7.87 8.92
CA PHE A 367 16.42 7.51 10.18
C PHE A 367 16.33 5.98 10.41
N ILE A 368 16.01 5.22 9.36
CA ILE A 368 16.01 3.74 9.36
C ILE A 368 17.43 3.20 9.55
N ASN A 369 18.44 3.92 9.05
CA ASN A 369 19.83 3.50 9.11
C ASN A 369 20.50 3.73 10.48
N ASP A 370 19.85 4.46 11.40
CA ASP A 370 20.40 4.71 12.71
C ASP A 370 20.61 3.37 13.45
N SER A 371 21.84 3.15 13.87
CA SER A 371 22.27 1.97 14.66
C SER A 371 21.46 1.72 15.93
N LYS A 372 20.81 2.75 16.48
CA LYS A 372 20.00 2.65 17.70
C LYS A 372 18.58 2.12 17.44
N ASN A 373 18.15 2.09 16.17
CA ASN A 373 16.79 1.77 15.79
C ASN A 373 16.70 0.42 15.07
N ASP A 374 15.77 -0.43 15.48
CA ASP A 374 15.48 -1.73 14.84
C ASP A 374 14.53 -1.59 13.63
N LEU A 375 14.33 -0.37 13.12
CA LEU A 375 13.36 -0.03 12.08
C LEU A 375 13.59 -0.78 10.76
N TRP A 376 14.85 -1.11 10.46
CA TRP A 376 15.21 -1.82 9.23
C TRP A 376 14.52 -3.19 9.09
N PHE A 377 14.12 -3.85 10.21
CA PHE A 377 13.50 -5.18 10.15
C PHE A 377 12.13 -5.19 9.48
N TYR A 378 11.36 -4.10 9.55
CA TYR A 378 10.00 -4.04 9.00
C TYR A 378 9.80 -2.91 7.97
N SER A 379 10.86 -2.27 7.48
CA SER A 379 10.82 -1.15 6.52
C SER A 379 10.45 -1.54 5.09
N ALA A 380 10.09 -2.80 4.86
CA ALA A 380 9.65 -3.35 3.58
C ALA A 380 8.67 -2.47 2.81
N LYS A 381 7.62 -1.97 3.49
CA LYS A 381 6.57 -1.15 2.87
C LYS A 381 7.08 0.22 2.46
N ILE A 382 7.95 0.83 3.27
CA ILE A 382 8.54 2.15 2.99
C ILE A 382 9.36 2.08 1.71
N PHE A 383 10.18 1.03 1.54
CA PHE A 383 10.94 0.85 0.29
C PHE A 383 10.03 0.67 -0.93
N THR A 384 8.87 0.02 -0.77
CA THR A 384 7.89 -0.07 -1.86
C THR A 384 7.34 1.31 -2.21
N VAL A 385 7.01 2.16 -1.23
CA VAL A 385 6.56 3.54 -1.50
C VAL A 385 7.67 4.32 -2.23
N ILE A 386 8.91 4.27 -1.73
CA ILE A 386 10.05 4.93 -2.38
C ILE A 386 10.19 4.45 -3.83
N ASP A 387 10.20 3.14 -4.05
CA ASP A 387 10.30 2.54 -5.40
C ASP A 387 9.22 3.04 -6.36
N HIS A 388 7.96 3.17 -5.91
CA HIS A 388 6.88 3.73 -6.73
C HIS A 388 7.04 5.23 -6.99
N THR A 389 7.59 5.98 -6.03
CA THR A 389 7.83 7.42 -6.17
C THR A 389 8.88 7.74 -7.23
N ILE A 390 10.02 7.05 -7.20
CA ILE A 390 11.16 7.31 -8.10
C ILE A 390 11.19 6.37 -9.32
N ASP A 391 10.12 5.58 -9.48
CA ASP A 391 9.93 4.55 -10.50
C ASP A 391 11.17 3.68 -10.75
N LEU A 392 11.84 3.26 -9.66
CA LEU A 392 13.16 2.65 -9.73
C LEU A 392 13.09 1.28 -10.41
N THR A 393 12.15 0.43 -10.00
CA THR A 393 11.98 -0.91 -10.60
C THR A 393 11.63 -0.84 -12.09
N ALA A 394 10.70 0.03 -12.52
CA ALA A 394 10.31 0.08 -13.93
C ALA A 394 11.45 0.64 -14.78
N THR A 395 12.08 1.73 -14.33
CA THR A 395 13.24 2.32 -15.02
C THR A 395 14.38 1.32 -15.16
N LEU A 396 14.66 0.52 -14.11
CA LEU A 396 15.68 -0.52 -14.17
C LEU A 396 15.34 -1.64 -15.15
N LYS A 397 14.06 -2.01 -15.25
CA LYS A 397 13.61 -3.05 -16.18
C LYS A 397 13.70 -2.55 -17.64
N GLU A 398 13.30 -1.31 -17.89
CA GLU A 398 13.38 -0.70 -19.22
C GLU A 398 14.83 -0.46 -19.70
N ASN A 399 15.75 -0.22 -18.77
CA ASN A 399 17.15 0.09 -19.08
C ASN A 399 18.12 -1.08 -18.77
N HIS A 400 17.61 -2.30 -18.68
CA HIS A 400 18.41 -3.52 -18.49
C HIS A 400 19.42 -3.41 -17.34
N GLY A 401 18.99 -2.87 -16.19
CA GLY A 401 19.78 -2.73 -14.97
C GLY A 401 20.67 -1.48 -14.90
N ASN A 402 20.73 -0.68 -15.96
CA ASN A 402 21.38 0.63 -15.94
C ASN A 402 20.40 1.71 -15.47
N LEU A 403 20.91 2.75 -14.83
CA LEU A 403 20.11 3.92 -14.46
C LEU A 403 20.57 5.16 -15.20
N PRO A 404 19.65 5.96 -15.77
CA PRO A 404 19.98 7.27 -16.27
C PRO A 404 20.40 8.19 -15.11
N SER A 405 21.29 9.15 -15.37
CA SER A 405 21.63 10.16 -14.37
C SER A 405 20.50 11.19 -14.28
N THR A 406 19.62 11.03 -13.29
CA THR A 406 18.53 11.98 -12.98
C THR A 406 18.75 12.63 -11.62
N ASP A 407 18.13 13.80 -11.40
CA ASP A 407 18.23 14.51 -10.12
C ASP A 407 17.66 13.69 -8.95
N GLU A 408 16.67 12.83 -9.19
CA GLU A 408 16.09 11.95 -8.18
C GLU A 408 17.05 10.86 -7.72
N TYR A 409 17.75 10.19 -8.64
CA TYR A 409 18.75 9.19 -8.27
C TYR A 409 19.98 9.82 -7.63
N ASN A 410 20.31 11.05 -8.01
CA ASN A 410 21.37 11.82 -7.33
C ASN A 410 21.00 12.14 -5.86
N LYS A 411 19.74 12.51 -5.58
CA LYS A 411 19.25 12.70 -4.19
C LYS A 411 19.27 11.40 -3.39
N LEU A 412 18.91 10.28 -4.02
CA LEU A 412 18.99 8.96 -3.38
C LEU A 412 20.44 8.57 -3.08
N ASN A 413 21.38 8.79 -4.00
CA ASN A 413 22.81 8.58 -3.79
C ASN A 413 23.34 9.39 -2.59
N GLN A 414 22.98 10.67 -2.50
CA GLN A 414 23.36 11.52 -1.35
C GLN A 414 22.87 10.97 -0.01
N SER A 415 21.72 10.28 0.00
CA SER A 415 21.14 9.65 1.18
C SER A 415 21.82 8.32 1.54
N LEU A 416 22.46 7.67 0.56
CA LEU A 416 23.21 6.41 0.74
C LEU A 416 24.70 6.65 1.06
N ASP A 417 25.28 7.79 0.65
CA ASP A 417 26.69 8.12 0.87
C ASP A 417 27.02 8.67 2.28
N VAL A 418 26.11 8.50 3.25
CA VAL A 418 26.34 8.96 4.62
C VAL A 418 27.48 8.16 5.25
N PRO A 419 28.56 8.79 5.78
CA PRO A 419 29.81 8.11 6.22
C PRO A 419 29.72 7.22 7.48
N GLN A 420 28.54 6.72 7.83
CA GLN A 420 28.37 5.79 8.96
C GLN A 420 28.29 4.36 8.44
N THR A 421 28.94 3.45 9.16
CA THR A 421 29.15 2.03 8.80
C THR A 421 27.85 1.20 8.64
N SER A 422 26.67 1.80 8.76
CA SER A 422 25.36 1.15 8.76
C SER A 422 24.68 1.07 7.38
N THR A 423 25.09 1.85 6.37
CA THR A 423 24.40 1.94 5.05
C THR A 423 24.31 0.63 4.27
N ILE A 424 25.18 -0.34 4.58
CA ILE A 424 25.12 -1.70 4.02
C ILE A 424 23.74 -2.35 4.23
N LYS A 425 23.05 -2.07 5.34
CA LYS A 425 21.74 -2.66 5.62
C LYS A 425 20.68 -2.19 4.61
N ILE A 426 20.67 -0.90 4.30
CA ILE A 426 19.71 -0.31 3.35
C ILE A 426 19.98 -0.83 1.95
N GLU A 427 21.24 -0.84 1.52
CA GLU A 427 21.64 -1.42 0.23
C GLU A 427 21.12 -2.87 0.10
N GLN A 428 21.36 -3.71 1.10
CA GLN A 428 20.91 -5.11 1.09
C GLN A 428 19.39 -5.24 1.02
N LEU A 429 18.65 -4.41 1.74
CA LEU A 429 17.18 -4.42 1.74
C LEU A 429 16.64 -4.00 0.37
N MET A 430 17.17 -2.92 -0.21
CA MET A 430 16.76 -2.44 -1.53
C MET A 430 17.08 -3.47 -2.62
N VAL A 431 18.30 -4.03 -2.64
CA VAL A 431 18.69 -5.11 -3.57
C VAL A 431 17.71 -6.28 -3.50
N ASN A 432 17.38 -6.74 -2.28
CA ASN A 432 16.48 -7.87 -2.11
C ASN A 432 15.04 -7.56 -2.54
N ARG A 433 14.60 -6.31 -2.40
CA ARG A 433 13.27 -5.85 -2.82
C ARG A 433 13.17 -5.79 -4.33
N LEU A 434 14.08 -5.08 -4.99
CA LEU A 434 14.14 -4.98 -6.45
C LEU A 434 14.21 -6.38 -7.07
N HIS A 435 15.11 -7.23 -6.57
CA HIS A 435 15.23 -8.62 -7.00
C HIS A 435 13.90 -9.39 -6.90
N LYS A 436 13.15 -9.20 -5.80
CA LYS A 436 11.83 -9.83 -5.64
C LYS A 436 10.82 -9.27 -6.65
N HIS A 437 10.80 -7.96 -6.88
CA HIS A 437 9.89 -7.34 -7.84
C HIS A 437 10.15 -7.83 -9.27
N PHE A 438 11.41 -7.93 -9.68
CA PHE A 438 11.77 -8.51 -10.98
C PHE A 438 11.23 -9.94 -11.13
N LEU A 439 11.46 -10.82 -10.14
CA LEU A 439 10.97 -12.20 -10.17
C LEU A 439 9.45 -12.33 -10.24
N MET A 440 8.70 -11.45 -9.55
CA MET A 440 7.23 -11.46 -9.60
C MET A 440 6.68 -10.98 -10.96
N SER A 441 7.51 -10.36 -11.79
CA SER A 441 7.12 -9.77 -13.07
C SER A 441 7.33 -10.69 -14.27
N VAL A 442 7.92 -11.88 -14.07
CA VAL A 442 8.25 -12.84 -15.14
C VAL A 442 7.29 -14.01 -15.13
N GLN A 443 6.78 -14.37 -16.31
CA GLN A 443 6.05 -15.61 -16.50
C GLN A 443 7.03 -16.75 -16.78
N GLU A 444 6.78 -17.94 -16.23
CA GLU A 444 7.69 -19.10 -16.37
C GLU A 444 7.95 -19.45 -17.85
N ASP A 445 6.96 -19.27 -18.71
CA ASP A 445 7.04 -19.55 -20.15
C ASP A 445 7.92 -18.55 -20.94
N GLU A 446 8.27 -17.40 -20.36
CA GLU A 446 9.06 -16.34 -21.00
C GLU A 446 10.55 -16.37 -20.61
N ILE A 447 10.93 -17.25 -19.67
CA ILE A 447 12.29 -17.25 -19.08
C ILE A 447 13.37 -17.53 -20.12
N ASP A 448 13.15 -18.48 -21.04
CA ASP A 448 14.11 -18.84 -22.08
C ASP A 448 14.40 -17.65 -23.00
N GLN A 449 13.32 -17.02 -23.52
CA GLN A 449 13.42 -15.85 -24.39
C GLN A 449 14.11 -14.67 -23.69
N GLN A 450 13.76 -14.41 -22.43
CA GLN A 450 14.42 -13.35 -21.67
C GLN A 450 15.90 -13.64 -21.38
N LEU A 451 16.29 -14.90 -21.17
CA LEU A 451 17.71 -15.24 -21.02
C LEU A 451 18.51 -14.89 -22.29
N ILE A 452 17.93 -15.10 -23.48
CA ILE A 452 18.53 -14.69 -24.75
C ILE A 452 18.64 -13.17 -24.81
N ASP A 453 17.50 -12.48 -24.70
CA ASP A 453 17.40 -11.04 -24.98
C ASP A 453 18.28 -10.22 -24.02
N GLU A 454 18.48 -10.71 -22.80
CA GLU A 454 19.17 -10.01 -21.73
C GLU A 454 20.66 -10.42 -21.55
N TYR A 455 21.17 -11.39 -22.31
CA TYR A 455 22.52 -11.93 -22.11
C TYR A 455 23.64 -10.90 -22.31
N GLU A 456 23.55 -10.06 -23.34
CA GLU A 456 24.57 -9.03 -23.60
C GLU A 456 24.65 -8.03 -22.43
N TYR A 457 23.49 -7.63 -21.90
CA TYR A 457 23.39 -6.71 -20.75
C TYR A 457 23.90 -7.36 -19.46
N PHE A 458 23.68 -8.66 -19.26
CA PHE A 458 24.27 -9.40 -18.14
C PHE A 458 25.80 -9.29 -18.13
N ILE A 459 26.45 -9.56 -19.27
CA ILE A 459 27.92 -9.47 -19.38
C ILE A 459 28.40 -8.05 -19.11
N GLU A 460 27.75 -7.06 -19.72
CA GLU A 460 28.13 -5.66 -19.57
C GLU A 460 28.03 -5.20 -18.11
N ASN A 461 26.90 -5.47 -17.46
CA ASN A 461 26.66 -5.09 -16.07
C ASN A 461 27.58 -5.86 -15.11
N PHE A 462 27.87 -7.13 -15.40
CA PHE A 462 28.80 -7.94 -14.62
C PHE A 462 30.22 -7.36 -14.69
N GLY A 463 30.66 -6.91 -15.86
CA GLY A 463 31.94 -6.23 -16.05
C GLY A 463 32.03 -4.92 -15.27
N LYS A 464 30.98 -4.08 -15.32
CA LYS A 464 30.90 -2.80 -14.60
C LYS A 464 31.00 -2.95 -13.08
N ILE A 465 30.47 -4.02 -12.51
CA ILE A 465 30.55 -4.28 -11.06
C ILE A 465 31.98 -4.59 -10.58
N GLN A 466 32.88 -5.03 -11.45
CA GLN A 466 34.23 -5.40 -11.01
C GLN A 466 35.01 -4.21 -10.41
N ASP A 467 34.61 -2.98 -10.74
CA ASP A 467 35.09 -1.73 -10.17
C ASP A 467 34.09 -1.11 -9.16
N ILE A 468 33.54 -1.94 -8.25
CA ILE A 468 32.52 -1.55 -7.25
C ILE A 468 32.84 -0.25 -6.48
N ASP A 469 34.12 0.03 -6.21
CA ASP A 469 34.55 1.20 -5.43
C ASP A 469 34.39 2.53 -6.19
N GLN A 470 34.14 2.49 -7.52
CA GLN A 470 33.89 3.67 -8.35
C GLN A 470 32.41 3.90 -8.67
N LEU A 471 31.53 2.99 -8.24
CA LEU A 471 30.10 3.08 -8.50
C LEU A 471 29.37 3.81 -7.39
N ASP A 472 28.42 4.65 -7.76
CA ASP A 472 27.52 5.29 -6.80
C ASP A 472 26.62 4.24 -6.12
N GLY A 473 26.14 4.54 -4.90
CA GLY A 473 25.36 3.60 -4.08
C GLY A 473 24.13 3.01 -4.79
N VAL A 474 23.38 3.83 -5.53
CA VAL A 474 22.19 3.39 -6.27
C VAL A 474 22.58 2.53 -7.49
N GLN A 475 23.64 2.87 -8.21
CA GLN A 475 24.12 2.07 -9.34
C GLN A 475 24.57 0.68 -8.88
N LYS A 476 25.28 0.62 -7.74
CA LYS A 476 25.67 -0.63 -7.10
C LYS A 476 24.44 -1.47 -6.71
N ILE A 477 23.43 -0.89 -6.07
CA ILE A 477 22.17 -1.58 -5.74
C ILE A 477 21.53 -2.17 -7.00
N SER A 478 21.49 -1.38 -8.07
CA SER A 478 20.84 -1.71 -9.34
C SER A 478 21.51 -2.89 -10.04
N PHE A 479 22.82 -2.83 -10.24
CA PHE A 479 23.55 -3.92 -10.90
C PHE A 479 23.50 -5.21 -10.08
N ILE A 480 23.63 -5.13 -8.74
CA ILE A 480 23.55 -6.32 -7.89
C ILE A 480 22.15 -6.95 -7.98
N ALA A 481 21.08 -6.15 -7.92
CA ALA A 481 19.71 -6.64 -8.03
C ALA A 481 19.45 -7.32 -9.37
N TRP A 482 19.90 -6.69 -10.47
CA TRP A 482 19.74 -7.21 -11.83
C TRP A 482 20.52 -8.51 -12.03
N ILE A 483 21.80 -8.55 -11.67
CA ILE A 483 22.65 -9.75 -11.85
C ILE A 483 22.11 -10.91 -11.03
N LYS A 484 21.62 -10.63 -9.82
CA LYS A 484 20.99 -11.64 -8.97
C LYS A 484 19.71 -12.21 -9.62
N TYR A 485 18.92 -11.35 -10.25
CA TYR A 485 17.72 -11.74 -11.00
C TYR A 485 18.06 -12.65 -12.17
N TYR A 486 18.99 -12.25 -13.04
CA TYR A 486 19.42 -13.05 -14.20
C TYR A 486 20.04 -14.39 -13.78
N ALA A 487 20.89 -14.39 -12.73
CA ALA A 487 21.47 -15.61 -12.19
C ALA A 487 20.41 -16.59 -11.65
N GLN A 488 19.30 -16.07 -11.08
CA GLN A 488 18.20 -16.90 -10.64
C GLN A 488 17.37 -17.47 -11.81
N MET A 489 17.17 -16.70 -12.88
CA MET A 489 16.55 -17.21 -14.11
C MET A 489 17.37 -18.32 -14.74
N TYR A 490 18.70 -18.14 -14.82
CA TYR A 490 19.61 -19.19 -15.29
C TYR A 490 19.51 -20.45 -14.42
N ALA A 491 19.50 -20.31 -13.08
CA ALA A 491 19.30 -21.45 -12.18
C ALA A 491 17.97 -22.19 -12.42
N PHE A 492 16.90 -21.46 -12.72
CA PHE A 492 15.58 -22.03 -13.04
C PHE A 492 15.59 -22.76 -14.39
N ALA A 493 16.15 -22.15 -15.45
CA ALA A 493 16.29 -22.77 -16.77
C ALA A 493 17.15 -24.05 -16.70
N LEU A 494 18.22 -24.01 -15.91
CA LEU A 494 19.01 -25.19 -15.58
C LEU A 494 18.16 -26.24 -14.87
N HIS A 495 17.26 -25.89 -13.95
CA HIS A 495 16.41 -26.89 -13.30
C HIS A 495 15.41 -27.55 -14.26
N ASN A 496 14.73 -26.77 -15.09
CA ASN A 496 13.55 -27.21 -15.83
C ASN A 496 13.79 -27.79 -17.24
N GLU A 497 15.05 -28.05 -17.63
CA GLU A 497 15.38 -28.55 -18.98
C GLU A 497 14.88 -27.60 -20.08
N SER A 498 15.28 -26.32 -19.97
CA SER A 498 15.09 -25.32 -21.01
C SER A 498 15.48 -25.85 -22.39
N LYS A 499 14.71 -25.48 -23.42
CA LYS A 499 14.86 -26.00 -24.79
C LYS A 499 15.96 -25.29 -25.59
N GLU A 500 16.56 -24.24 -25.03
CA GLU A 500 17.48 -23.35 -25.73
C GLU A 500 18.93 -23.53 -25.25
N ASP A 501 19.53 -24.65 -25.67
CA ASP A 501 20.88 -25.06 -25.26
C ASP A 501 21.98 -24.03 -25.59
N ASN A 502 21.80 -23.18 -26.60
CA ASN A 502 22.84 -22.26 -27.08
C ASN A 502 23.18 -21.17 -26.04
N VAL A 503 22.17 -20.46 -25.53
CA VAL A 503 22.42 -19.38 -24.56
C VAL A 503 22.86 -19.93 -23.19
N LEU A 504 22.39 -21.12 -22.81
CA LEU A 504 22.88 -21.79 -21.62
C LEU A 504 24.36 -22.16 -21.73
N ALA A 505 24.83 -22.57 -22.91
CA ALA A 505 26.22 -22.85 -23.17
C ALA A 505 27.09 -21.58 -23.14
N ASP A 506 26.60 -20.47 -23.70
CA ASP A 506 27.30 -19.18 -23.67
C ASP A 506 27.44 -18.66 -22.22
N ILE A 507 26.40 -18.81 -21.38
CA ILE A 507 26.47 -18.48 -19.95
C ILE A 507 27.46 -19.41 -19.22
N ASP A 508 27.45 -20.72 -19.52
CA ASP A 508 28.41 -21.69 -18.93
C ASP A 508 29.85 -21.35 -19.31
N GLU A 509 30.12 -21.00 -20.56
CA GLU A 509 31.45 -20.59 -21.03
C GLU A 509 31.92 -19.32 -20.30
N PHE A 510 31.05 -18.30 -20.21
CA PHE A 510 31.35 -17.07 -19.49
C PHE A 510 31.68 -17.33 -18.02
N LEU A 511 30.81 -18.07 -17.31
CA LEU A 511 31.04 -18.41 -15.91
C LEU A 511 32.28 -19.28 -15.74
N THR A 512 32.58 -20.19 -16.66
CA THR A 512 33.79 -21.04 -16.60
C THR A 512 35.06 -20.22 -16.77
N ALA A 513 35.05 -19.21 -17.66
CA ALA A 513 36.16 -18.32 -17.89
C ALA A 513 36.40 -17.37 -16.68
N ASP A 514 35.32 -16.90 -16.04
CA ASP A 514 35.43 -15.95 -14.94
C ASP A 514 35.94 -16.61 -13.64
N LYS A 515 37.00 -16.02 -13.08
CA LYS A 515 37.65 -16.46 -11.83
C LYS A 515 37.68 -15.35 -10.78
N THR A 516 36.87 -14.31 -10.95
CA THR A 516 36.84 -13.19 -10.01
C THR A 516 36.13 -13.57 -8.71
N PRO A 517 36.43 -12.93 -7.57
CA PRO A 517 35.70 -13.16 -6.32
C PRO A 517 34.18 -12.90 -6.46
N PHE A 518 33.80 -11.92 -7.28
CA PHE A 518 32.40 -11.64 -7.58
C PHE A 518 31.76 -12.78 -8.40
N GLY A 519 32.42 -13.28 -9.44
CA GLY A 519 31.89 -14.43 -10.19
C GLY A 519 31.78 -15.71 -9.37
N MET A 520 32.71 -15.95 -8.44
CA MET A 520 32.57 -17.05 -7.48
C MET A 520 31.33 -16.88 -6.58
N THR A 521 31.00 -15.64 -6.21
CA THR A 521 29.78 -15.32 -5.44
C THR A 521 28.52 -15.64 -6.24
N ILE A 522 28.49 -15.27 -7.51
CA ILE A 522 27.36 -15.55 -8.41
C ILE A 522 27.18 -17.05 -8.61
N LYS A 523 28.27 -17.80 -8.84
CA LYS A 523 28.23 -19.28 -8.92
C LYS A 523 27.64 -19.92 -7.66
N LEU A 524 28.08 -19.48 -6.47
CA LEU A 524 27.54 -19.94 -5.20
C LEU A 524 26.05 -19.58 -5.03
N PHE A 525 25.65 -18.38 -5.47
CA PHE A 525 24.25 -17.98 -5.47
C PHE A 525 23.40 -18.88 -6.37
N ILE A 526 23.86 -19.19 -7.59
CA ILE A 526 23.20 -20.13 -8.52
C ILE A 526 23.03 -21.51 -7.87
N ILE A 527 24.10 -22.08 -7.31
CA ILE A 527 24.06 -23.37 -6.60
C ILE A 527 23.04 -23.33 -5.46
N LYS A 528 23.01 -22.25 -4.67
CA LYS A 528 22.03 -22.07 -3.60
C LYS A 528 20.59 -22.08 -4.11
N GLN A 529 20.31 -21.43 -5.24
CA GLN A 529 18.97 -21.46 -5.83
C GLN A 529 18.60 -22.85 -6.34
N MET A 530 19.52 -23.56 -6.99
CA MET A 530 19.29 -24.93 -7.44
C MET A 530 19.00 -25.87 -6.27
N LEU A 531 19.75 -25.76 -5.16
CA LEU A 531 19.50 -26.51 -3.92
C LEU A 531 18.10 -26.26 -3.36
N ASN A 532 17.64 -25.00 -3.36
CA ASN A 532 16.30 -24.64 -2.90
C ASN A 532 15.21 -25.26 -3.78
N MET A 533 15.42 -25.32 -5.10
CA MET A 533 14.48 -25.92 -6.05
C MET A 533 14.41 -27.45 -5.91
N CYS A 534 15.54 -28.11 -5.66
CA CYS A 534 15.65 -29.58 -5.63
C CYS A 534 15.15 -30.29 -4.36
N LYS A 535 14.82 -29.57 -3.26
CA LYS A 535 14.22 -30.06 -2.00
C LYS A 535 14.43 -31.58 -1.67
N PRO A 536 15.23 -32.00 -0.67
CA PRO A 536 16.66 -31.83 -0.35
C PRO A 536 17.56 -33.06 -0.69
N MET A 537 18.82 -32.81 -1.07
CA MET A 537 20.10 -33.48 -0.69
C MET A 537 21.19 -32.99 -1.67
N PRO A 538 22.33 -32.44 -1.23
CA PRO A 538 23.40 -31.95 -2.11
C PRO A 538 23.91 -33.03 -3.09
N ASP A 539 23.92 -34.29 -2.64
CA ASP A 539 24.37 -35.44 -3.43
C ASP A 539 23.54 -35.66 -4.69
N ASN A 540 22.24 -35.31 -4.66
CA ASN A 540 21.37 -35.41 -5.83
C ASN A 540 21.69 -34.36 -6.90
N ILE A 541 22.35 -33.23 -6.56
CA ILE A 541 22.72 -32.23 -7.56
C ILE A 541 23.80 -32.77 -8.49
N HIS A 542 24.74 -33.56 -7.98
CA HIS A 542 25.70 -34.23 -8.85
C HIS A 542 24.96 -35.09 -9.87
N ASP A 543 24.11 -36.00 -9.41
CA ASP A 543 23.41 -36.96 -10.28
C ASP A 543 22.44 -36.29 -11.28
N ILE A 544 21.77 -35.18 -10.88
CA ILE A 544 20.82 -34.45 -11.74
C ILE A 544 21.55 -33.66 -12.84
N TYR A 545 22.73 -33.10 -12.53
CA TYR A 545 23.40 -32.14 -13.41
C TYR A 545 24.71 -32.65 -14.05
N GLU A 546 25.19 -33.84 -13.67
CA GLU A 546 26.40 -34.50 -14.24
C GLU A 546 26.29 -34.65 -15.77
N TYR A 547 25.10 -34.99 -16.27
CA TYR A 547 24.85 -35.19 -17.69
C TYR A 547 24.75 -33.88 -18.50
N ARG A 548 24.61 -32.73 -17.84
CA ARG A 548 24.41 -31.41 -18.50
C ARG A 548 25.70 -30.69 -18.87
N ASN A 549 26.87 -31.30 -18.64
CA ASN A 549 28.18 -30.78 -19.05
C ASN A 549 28.54 -29.36 -18.57
N ILE A 550 27.93 -28.86 -17.49
CA ILE A 550 28.21 -27.52 -16.93
C ILE A 550 29.64 -27.51 -16.35
N TYR A 551 30.58 -26.85 -17.02
CA TYR A 551 32.01 -26.99 -16.71
C TYR A 551 32.43 -26.27 -15.43
N TRP A 552 31.88 -25.08 -15.15
CA TRP A 552 32.21 -24.37 -13.92
C TRP A 552 31.73 -25.14 -12.67
N MET A 553 30.65 -25.90 -12.78
CA MET A 553 30.12 -26.74 -11.71
C MET A 553 31.03 -27.93 -11.39
N LYS A 554 31.71 -28.52 -12.38
CA LYS A 554 32.65 -29.66 -12.16
C LYS A 554 33.71 -29.37 -11.11
N SER A 555 34.16 -28.12 -11.00
CA SER A 555 35.11 -27.68 -9.97
C SER A 555 34.60 -27.83 -8.53
N PHE A 556 33.28 -27.85 -8.32
CA PHE A 556 32.64 -28.07 -7.03
C PHE A 556 32.36 -29.56 -6.74
N PHE A 557 32.29 -30.41 -7.76
CA PHE A 557 31.86 -31.82 -7.66
C PHE A 557 32.98 -32.87 -7.86
N GLN A 558 34.09 -32.53 -8.51
CA GLN A 558 35.20 -33.47 -8.79
C GLN A 558 36.10 -33.79 -7.58
N SER A 559 35.52 -33.90 -6.39
CA SER A 559 36.20 -34.28 -5.15
C SER A 559 36.05 -35.77 -4.83
N SER A 560 36.35 -36.65 -5.79
CA SER A 560 36.58 -38.06 -5.48
C SER A 560 37.33 -38.76 -6.62
N GLN A 561 38.67 -38.72 -6.60
CA GLN A 561 39.49 -39.95 -6.74
C GLN A 561 41.01 -39.76 -6.81
N ASP A 562 41.56 -38.56 -7.10
CA ASP A 562 43.02 -38.47 -7.36
C ASP A 562 43.83 -37.57 -6.42
N GLN A 563 45.04 -38.00 -6.09
CA GLN A 563 46.00 -37.36 -5.17
C GLN A 563 46.45 -35.93 -5.57
N GLN A 564 45.98 -35.38 -6.69
CA GLN A 564 46.09 -33.95 -7.02
C GLN A 564 45.17 -33.06 -6.15
N VAL A 565 44.26 -33.70 -5.43
CA VAL A 565 43.25 -33.10 -4.54
C VAL A 565 43.85 -32.40 -3.31
N ALA A 566 45.09 -32.67 -2.89
CA ALA A 566 45.74 -31.84 -1.86
C ALA A 566 45.97 -30.39 -2.32
N HIS A 567 46.07 -30.15 -3.64
CA HIS A 567 46.21 -28.82 -4.23
C HIS A 567 44.86 -28.21 -4.66
N ALA A 568 43.87 -29.02 -5.07
CA ALA A 568 42.51 -28.52 -5.36
C ALA A 568 41.68 -28.26 -4.09
N HIS A 569 41.89 -29.00 -3.00
CA HIS A 569 41.28 -28.72 -1.69
C HIS A 569 41.88 -27.49 -0.97
N GLN A 570 43.00 -26.95 -1.46
CA GLN A 570 43.42 -25.59 -1.10
C GLN A 570 42.56 -24.50 -1.79
N ASN A 571 41.77 -24.89 -2.80
CA ASN A 571 40.93 -24.01 -3.62
C ASN A 571 39.42 -24.31 -3.49
N ILE A 572 38.99 -25.17 -2.54
CA ILE A 572 37.58 -25.18 -2.13
C ILE A 572 37.35 -23.88 -1.37
N ILE A 573 36.85 -22.87 -2.07
CA ILE A 573 36.39 -21.62 -1.48
C ILE A 573 35.00 -21.90 -0.88
N ILE A 574 34.98 -22.54 0.29
CA ILE A 574 33.89 -22.30 1.26
C ILE A 574 33.96 -20.81 1.55
N PRO A 575 32.83 -20.07 1.54
CA PRO A 575 32.81 -18.62 1.42
C PRO A 575 33.84 -17.99 2.35
N MET A 576 34.97 -17.57 1.76
CA MET A 576 35.67 -16.43 2.31
C MET A 576 34.59 -15.36 2.45
N PRO A 577 34.42 -14.77 3.64
CA PRO A 577 33.43 -13.71 3.82
C PRO A 577 33.52 -12.72 2.67
N LEU A 578 32.44 -12.63 1.90
CA LEU A 578 32.24 -11.73 0.76
C LEU A 578 32.87 -10.38 1.06
N PHE A 579 34.00 -10.10 0.40
CA PHE A 579 34.78 -8.85 0.37
C PHE A 579 35.18 -8.17 1.70
N GLN A 580 34.37 -8.19 2.76
CA GLN A 580 34.50 -7.30 3.92
C GLN A 580 35.11 -7.93 5.18
N CYS A 581 35.22 -9.28 5.26
CA CYS A 581 35.81 -9.94 6.44
C CYS A 581 37.02 -10.83 6.12
N ARG A 582 37.65 -10.63 4.96
CA ARG A 582 38.84 -11.38 4.53
C ARG A 582 40.00 -11.24 5.51
N GLU A 583 40.27 -10.02 5.98
CA GLU A 583 41.35 -9.77 6.96
C GLU A 583 41.11 -10.52 8.27
N GLN A 584 39.86 -10.54 8.76
CA GLN A 584 39.47 -11.24 9.98
C GLN A 584 39.57 -12.76 9.79
N TYR A 585 39.16 -13.26 8.62
CA TYR A 585 39.29 -14.67 8.26
C TYR A 585 40.77 -15.11 8.15
N GLU A 586 41.63 -14.33 7.47
CA GLU A 586 43.07 -14.59 7.40
C GLU A 586 43.75 -14.49 8.77
N ARG A 587 43.27 -13.59 9.65
CA ARG A 587 43.74 -13.47 11.03
C ARG A 587 43.42 -14.73 11.84
N ILE A 588 42.18 -15.24 11.74
CA ILE A 588 41.77 -16.50 12.37
C ILE A 588 42.65 -17.65 11.86
N GLN A 589 42.83 -17.74 10.54
CA GLN A 589 43.64 -18.78 9.92
C GLN A 589 45.12 -18.72 10.33
N LYS A 590 45.68 -17.52 10.54
CA LYS A 590 47.05 -17.31 11.05
C LYS A 590 47.19 -17.74 12.51
N VAL A 591 46.24 -17.37 13.37
CA VAL A 591 46.22 -17.76 14.79
C VAL A 591 46.21 -19.28 14.95
N LEU A 592 45.44 -19.96 14.10
CA LEU A 592 45.31 -21.41 14.14
C LEU A 592 46.55 -22.18 13.64
N LYS A 593 47.42 -21.51 12.88
CA LYS A 593 48.72 -22.04 12.41
C LYS A 593 49.88 -21.66 13.34
N SER A 594 49.63 -20.92 14.42
CA SER A 594 50.66 -20.50 15.36
C SER A 594 50.94 -21.59 16.41
N GLU A 595 52.16 -21.62 16.94
CA GLU A 595 52.54 -22.54 18.02
C GLU A 595 51.84 -22.23 19.35
N ASP A 596 51.28 -21.01 19.49
CA ASP A 596 50.61 -20.50 20.70
C ASP A 596 49.08 -20.46 20.53
N ARG A 597 48.56 -21.43 19.76
CA ARG A 597 47.18 -21.50 19.26
C ARG A 597 46.15 -21.32 20.36
N ASP A 598 46.26 -22.04 21.47
CA ASP A 598 45.18 -22.13 22.45
C ASP A 598 44.95 -20.79 23.19
N LYS A 599 46.02 -20.02 23.44
CA LYS A 599 45.93 -18.66 24.01
C LYS A 599 45.33 -17.67 23.02
N GLN A 600 45.78 -17.71 21.78
CA GLN A 600 45.33 -16.80 20.74
C GLN A 600 43.89 -17.09 20.29
N LEU A 601 43.46 -18.36 20.31
CA LEU A 601 42.09 -18.76 20.02
C LEU A 601 41.11 -18.27 21.09
N THR A 602 41.51 -18.36 22.37
CA THR A 602 40.71 -17.85 23.49
C THR A 602 40.48 -16.35 23.34
N ASN A 603 41.52 -15.59 22.97
CA ASN A 603 41.39 -14.15 22.68
C ASN A 603 40.46 -13.88 21.48
N ILE A 604 40.56 -14.66 20.40
CA ILE A 604 39.64 -14.52 19.25
C ILE A 604 38.19 -14.79 19.67
N ILE A 605 37.93 -15.81 20.48
CA ILE A 605 36.58 -16.14 20.97
C ILE A 605 36.02 -15.02 21.84
N GLU A 606 36.84 -14.44 22.72
CA GLU A 606 36.43 -13.27 23.50
C GLU A 606 36.16 -12.05 22.61
N GLU A 607 36.97 -11.82 21.58
CA GLU A 607 36.77 -10.74 20.60
C GLU A 607 35.54 -10.96 19.70
N CYS A 608 35.15 -12.22 19.44
CA CYS A 608 33.94 -12.53 18.68
C CYS A 608 32.69 -11.95 19.35
N ASN A 609 32.63 -11.90 20.69
CA ASN A 609 31.51 -11.30 21.42
C ASN A 609 31.32 -9.79 21.14
N HIS A 610 32.34 -9.13 20.58
CA HIS A 610 32.34 -7.69 20.32
C HIS A 610 32.48 -7.34 18.84
N SER A 611 32.63 -8.33 17.95
CA SER A 611 32.79 -8.11 16.51
C SER A 611 31.98 -9.12 15.70
N GLN A 612 30.91 -8.64 15.08
CA GLN A 612 30.06 -9.43 14.19
C GLN A 612 30.82 -9.94 12.96
N LYS A 613 31.78 -9.15 12.45
CA LYS A 613 32.66 -9.53 11.32
C LYS A 613 33.60 -10.66 11.69
N LEU A 614 34.19 -10.62 12.89
CA LEU A 614 35.07 -11.68 13.39
C LEU A 614 34.27 -12.95 13.70
N SER A 615 33.09 -12.81 14.30
CA SER A 615 32.16 -13.92 14.55
C SER A 615 31.74 -14.63 13.27
N TYR A 616 31.34 -13.87 12.24
CA TYR A 616 30.98 -14.42 10.94
C TYR A 616 32.18 -15.11 10.26
N ALA A 617 33.35 -14.48 10.27
CA ALA A 617 34.57 -15.08 9.74
C ALA A 617 34.98 -16.37 10.48
N PHE A 618 34.79 -16.40 11.80
CA PHE A 618 35.03 -17.57 12.64
C PHE A 618 34.04 -18.69 12.36
N LEU A 619 32.76 -18.37 12.16
CA LEU A 619 31.72 -19.33 11.74
C LEU A 619 32.01 -19.91 10.36
N CYS A 620 32.36 -19.07 9.36
CA CYS A 620 32.76 -19.55 8.03
C CYS A 620 33.98 -20.48 8.13
N TRP A 621 34.99 -20.09 8.91
CA TRP A 621 36.16 -20.93 9.15
C TRP A 621 35.80 -22.23 9.86
N PHE A 622 34.95 -22.17 10.88
CA PHE A 622 34.52 -23.33 11.66
C PHE A 622 33.74 -24.30 10.78
N ILE A 623 32.81 -23.82 9.96
CA ILE A 623 32.07 -24.62 8.99
C ILE A 623 33.06 -25.27 8.00
N GLU A 624 34.03 -24.51 7.49
CA GLU A 624 35.09 -25.05 6.62
C GLU A 624 35.97 -26.08 7.33
N TYR A 625 36.28 -25.88 8.61
CA TYR A 625 37.14 -26.79 9.36
C TYR A 625 36.40 -28.05 9.82
N TYR A 626 35.15 -27.91 10.25
CA TYR A 626 34.30 -29.00 10.74
C TYR A 626 33.81 -29.90 9.59
N SER A 627 33.55 -29.33 8.42
CA SER A 627 33.30 -30.09 7.18
C SER A 627 34.50 -30.95 6.76
N ARG A 628 35.75 -30.57 7.12
CA ARG A 628 36.94 -31.42 6.90
C ARG A 628 37.00 -32.68 7.77
N PHE A 629 36.26 -32.72 8.89
CA PHE A 629 36.26 -33.85 9.84
C PHE A 629 35.00 -34.73 9.75
N THR A 630 34.00 -34.34 8.96
CA THR A 630 32.69 -34.99 8.93
C THR A 630 32.50 -36.06 7.85
N GLU A 631 33.54 -36.53 7.14
CA GLU A 631 33.62 -37.95 6.72
C GLU A 631 35.03 -38.37 6.23
N PRO A 632 35.51 -39.57 6.62
CA PRO A 632 35.04 -40.81 5.97
C PRO A 632 34.51 -41.92 6.91
N HIS A 633 34.44 -41.71 8.24
CA HIS A 633 34.05 -42.77 9.20
C HIS A 633 33.28 -42.25 10.43
N VAL A 634 32.10 -41.66 10.25
CA VAL A 634 31.18 -41.47 11.39
C VAL A 634 29.81 -41.98 11.01
N ALA A 635 29.44 -43.11 11.61
CA ALA A 635 28.12 -43.69 11.48
C ALA A 635 27.05 -42.64 11.81
N LYS A 636 26.01 -42.60 10.97
CA LYS A 636 24.71 -42.00 11.24
C LYS A 636 24.29 -42.34 12.66
N ASP A 637 24.32 -41.37 13.56
CA ASP A 637 23.26 -41.07 14.52
C ASP A 637 23.76 -40.03 15.52
N ASN A 638 22.96 -38.97 15.66
CA ASN A 638 23.11 -37.86 16.59
C ASN A 638 24.19 -36.84 16.23
N VAL A 639 23.79 -35.68 15.71
CA VAL A 639 23.92 -34.40 16.43
C VAL A 639 22.87 -33.44 15.85
N TYR A 640 21.81 -33.19 16.62
CA TYR A 640 21.04 -31.95 16.51
C TYR A 640 21.94 -30.79 16.99
N TRP A 641 21.91 -29.65 16.29
CA TRP A 641 21.68 -28.29 16.83
C TRP A 641 22.47 -27.16 16.14
N LEU A 642 21.74 -26.03 16.09
CA LEU A 642 22.10 -24.60 15.94
C LEU A 642 22.39 -24.06 14.54
#